data_AF-A0A0M8K973-F1
#
_entry.id   AF-A0A0M8K973-F1
#
_cell.length_a   1.000
_cell.length_b   1.000
_cell.length_c   1.000
_cell.angle_alpha   90.00
_cell.angle_beta   90.00
_cell.angle_gamma   90.00
#
_symmetry.space_group_name_H-M   'P 1'
#
loop_
_entity.id
_entity.type
_entity.pdbx_description
1 polymer ?
#
loop_
_entity_poly.entity_id
_entity_poly.type
_entity_poly.pdbx_seq_one_letter_code
_entity_poly.pdbx_strand_id
1 'polypeptide(L)'
;MSTNTTITSPALDPFKRVKYSTGLILGVDEFEQEQYYLMHRDDLHTRLLHGYGTVCGLQVSITPSDDGPQVQVSAGAAVDTHGRHICVSETQCASLNGWLTANRDAVAEEETFSPPGTLTLHVVLCHRECETDSVPVPGGPCRSQEESFIASRISDDFELRLQTNAPAQLHEDAARQFGALLAHMEIADEAPAYLTADAMTELVRGLIEGAHPEETLYLRPDEACDLLALAARVWTTDVRPQMMGAACCGTPEEACILLATLHIPLDEAWGIAGDITVDESQRPLLLSTRLLQEWLLCGRQAHYERRDVREFATLLTPKPTLVRLWVHQPTLIDFGEDAVELFVDEVAVPIDSITRHNGVNVFDLELRVEEEQVLEEGQRLTLRLDSTAVDVQGDWEDLLDMLIDQRIDYLNRSPENHLFVYGVAHLAANAIQHGDAAGGDLRGTYPNPTVRALQGNQVSTQSPSEGNVLMWVKHANGTTSWTPSPLPEGEGGAQRLNDLEDVDVSNATDGQILVKRGDMWLPGNIPQGSTVEGAFVQVPSDAGAYAIVAAGIFNDQGQEIRIPYNALISKPQGNGLHLLTFERYKDLFEKEVVFIVKGTIVEPLDPAGSRTAMTPSPVFIVREMTIEGILIEIRAAALTAQRLQEAMQSDFSLEGNLLETEHPTGLMFMVEISAYGDGVKEILA
;
A
#
# COMPACT_ATOMS: atom_id res chain seq x y z
N MET A 1 56.08 35.94 38.30
CA MET A 1 54.63 35.97 38.01
C MET A 1 54.47 35.92 36.51
N SER A 2 54.32 34.73 35.94
CA SER A 2 53.87 34.56 34.55
C SER A 2 52.56 33.81 34.63
N THR A 3 51.49 34.52 34.30
CA THR A 3 50.13 33.98 34.19
C THR A 3 50.09 33.02 33.00
N ASN A 4 49.95 31.72 33.26
CA ASN A 4 49.53 30.76 32.25
C ASN A 4 48.09 31.10 31.87
N THR A 5 47.91 31.86 30.81
CA THR A 5 46.62 32.03 30.15
C THR A 5 46.36 30.74 29.38
N THR A 6 45.59 29.83 29.95
CA THR A 6 45.00 28.71 29.22
C THR A 6 44.18 29.31 28.09
N ILE A 7 44.62 29.12 26.84
CA ILE A 7 43.83 29.46 25.66
C ILE A 7 42.67 28.46 25.66
N THR A 8 41.54 28.85 26.25
CA THR A 8 40.27 28.14 26.09
C THR A 8 39.94 28.14 24.61
N SER A 9 39.80 26.96 24.00
CA SER A 9 39.24 26.81 22.66
C SER A 9 37.95 27.65 22.57
N PRO A 10 37.74 28.44 21.50
CA PRO A 10 36.49 29.18 21.35
C PRO A 10 35.32 28.19 21.43
N ALA A 11 34.33 28.48 22.27
CA ALA A 11 33.14 27.65 22.38
C ALA A 11 32.48 27.50 21.00
N LEU A 12 32.25 26.27 20.56
CA LEU A 12 31.59 25.96 19.30
C LEU A 12 30.19 26.57 19.30
N ASP A 13 29.82 27.24 18.20
CA ASP A 13 28.54 27.93 18.08
C ASP A 13 27.57 27.07 17.24
N PRO A 14 26.47 26.57 17.80
CA PRO A 14 25.57 25.67 17.08
C PRO A 14 24.83 26.33 15.91
N PHE A 15 24.84 27.66 15.83
CA PHE A 15 24.16 28.43 14.77
C PHE A 15 25.14 29.00 13.73
N LYS A 16 26.42 28.65 13.80
CA LYS A 16 27.44 29.04 12.82
C LYS A 16 28.01 27.83 12.11
N ARG A 17 28.00 27.89 10.78
CA ARG A 17 28.71 26.93 9.91
C ARG A 17 29.94 27.57 9.29
N VAL A 18 30.90 26.75 8.88
CA VAL A 18 32.12 27.20 8.23
C VAL A 18 31.79 27.75 6.84
N LYS A 19 32.24 28.97 6.57
CA LYS A 19 32.15 29.57 5.23
C LYS A 19 33.43 29.27 4.44
N TYR A 20 33.44 28.15 3.74
CA TYR A 20 34.54 27.76 2.87
C TYR A 20 34.86 28.85 1.84
N SER A 21 36.11 29.32 1.85
CA SER A 21 36.59 30.36 0.95
C SER A 21 37.97 30.00 0.43
N THR A 22 38.28 30.37 -0.82
CA THR A 22 39.61 30.11 -1.40
C THR A 22 40.68 30.77 -0.55
N GLY A 23 41.67 29.98 -0.13
CA GLY A 23 42.77 30.43 0.74
C GLY A 23 42.49 30.34 2.25
N LEU A 24 41.30 29.88 2.66
CA LEU A 24 41.03 29.53 4.05
C LEU A 24 41.83 28.28 4.43
N ILE A 25 42.53 28.34 5.56
CA ILE A 25 43.22 27.18 6.15
C ILE A 25 42.20 26.44 7.00
N LEU A 26 42.06 25.13 6.80
CA LEU A 26 41.17 24.28 7.60
C LEU A 26 41.99 23.57 8.68
N GLY A 27 41.71 23.92 9.93
CA GLY A 27 42.21 23.26 11.13
C GLY A 27 41.13 22.44 11.84
N VAL A 28 41.48 21.90 13.00
CA VAL A 28 40.56 21.11 13.85
C VAL A 28 39.33 21.95 14.21
N ASP A 29 39.54 23.21 14.62
CA ASP A 29 38.47 24.14 14.99
C ASP A 29 37.40 24.29 13.88
N GLU A 30 37.78 24.40 12.61
CA GLU A 30 36.81 24.47 11.51
C GLU A 30 36.04 23.15 11.32
N PHE A 31 36.69 22.00 11.46
CA PHE A 31 36.00 20.71 11.32
C PHE A 31 35.06 20.44 12.49
N GLU A 32 35.48 20.72 13.72
CA GLU A 32 34.65 20.62 14.92
C GLU A 32 33.46 21.57 14.85
N GLN A 33 33.66 22.81 14.40
CA GLN A 33 32.59 23.78 14.23
C GLN A 33 31.57 23.38 13.16
N GLU A 34 32.02 22.84 12.01
CA GLU A 34 31.10 22.34 10.98
C GLU A 34 30.33 21.10 11.45
N GLN A 35 31.02 20.16 12.11
CA GLN A 35 30.39 18.95 12.66
C GLN A 35 29.34 19.31 13.71
N TYR A 36 29.69 20.20 14.65
CA TYR A 36 28.79 20.64 15.71
C TYR A 36 27.54 21.35 15.16
N TYR A 37 27.69 22.20 14.14
CA TYR A 37 26.55 22.83 13.46
C TYR A 37 25.60 21.80 12.84
N LEU A 38 26.13 20.80 12.15
CA LEU A 38 25.32 19.78 11.48
C LEU A 38 24.58 18.90 12.49
N MET A 39 25.30 18.40 13.51
CA MET A 39 24.71 17.59 14.58
C MET A 39 23.60 18.37 15.30
N HIS A 40 23.89 19.61 15.73
CA HIS A 40 22.92 20.41 16.45
C HIS A 40 21.69 20.77 15.60
N ARG A 41 21.85 20.97 14.29
CA ARG A 41 20.70 21.23 13.39
C ARG A 41 19.78 20.01 13.34
N ASP A 42 20.35 18.81 13.30
CA ASP A 42 19.58 17.57 13.25
C ASP A 42 18.93 17.29 14.62
N ASP A 43 19.64 17.53 15.73
CA ASP A 43 19.09 17.49 17.09
C ASP A 43 17.88 18.42 17.25
N LEU A 44 18.00 19.68 16.79
CA LEU A 44 16.92 20.65 16.81
C LEU A 44 15.74 20.20 15.95
N HIS A 45 15.98 19.62 14.77
CA HIS A 45 14.91 19.08 13.93
C HIS A 45 14.11 18.01 14.70
N THR A 46 14.81 17.05 15.31
CA THR A 46 14.19 15.96 16.06
C THR A 46 13.39 16.51 17.24
N ARG A 47 14.04 17.29 18.12
CA ARG A 47 13.41 17.81 19.33
C ARG A 47 12.26 18.78 19.05
N LEU A 48 12.39 19.68 18.07
CA LEU A 48 11.38 20.72 17.81
C LEU A 48 10.17 20.20 17.01
N LEU A 49 10.33 19.17 16.20
CA LEU A 49 9.23 18.68 15.37
C LEU A 49 8.61 17.39 15.91
N HIS A 50 9.41 16.55 16.55
CA HIS A 50 8.98 15.23 17.00
C HIS A 50 8.91 15.14 18.52
N GLY A 51 9.81 15.82 19.24
CA GLY A 51 9.91 15.73 20.69
C GLY A 51 11.03 14.77 21.10
N TYR A 52 10.85 14.09 22.23
CA TYR A 52 11.83 13.15 22.78
C TYR A 52 11.11 11.97 23.45
N GLY A 53 11.85 10.89 23.72
CA GLY A 53 11.31 9.70 24.39
C GLY A 53 11.75 8.40 23.77
N THR A 54 11.11 7.31 24.21
CA THR A 54 11.37 5.96 23.70
C THR A 54 10.76 5.79 22.32
N VAL A 55 11.56 5.34 21.35
CA VAL A 55 11.13 5.10 19.96
C VAL A 55 10.77 3.64 19.75
N CYS A 56 11.60 2.71 20.23
CA CYS A 56 11.34 1.28 20.18
C CYS A 56 12.13 0.53 21.28
N GLY A 57 11.62 -0.62 21.72
CA GLY A 57 12.30 -1.46 22.72
C GLY A 57 12.41 -0.80 24.08
N LEU A 58 13.57 -0.93 24.74
CA LEU A 58 13.87 -0.40 26.08
C LEU A 58 12.90 -0.87 27.18
N GLN A 59 12.24 -2.02 27.01
CA GLN A 59 11.28 -2.54 27.98
C GLN A 59 11.96 -2.76 29.33
N VAL A 60 11.38 -2.24 30.41
CA VAL A 60 11.87 -2.45 31.78
C VAL A 60 11.13 -3.62 32.41
N SER A 61 11.88 -4.57 32.98
CA SER A 61 11.31 -5.71 33.69
C SER A 61 12.15 -6.07 34.91
N ILE A 62 11.53 -6.80 35.85
CA ILE A 62 12.20 -7.35 37.02
C ILE A 62 12.39 -8.84 36.81
N THR A 63 13.63 -9.30 36.87
CA THR A 63 13.96 -10.73 36.73
C THR A 63 14.65 -11.24 38.00
N PRO A 64 14.37 -12.48 38.43
CA PRO A 64 15.08 -13.08 39.55
C PRO A 64 16.51 -13.48 39.12
N SER A 65 17.49 -13.29 40.01
CA SER A 65 18.84 -13.83 39.86
C SER A 65 19.38 -14.41 41.17
N ASP A 66 20.53 -15.07 41.11
CA ASP A 66 21.18 -15.69 42.29
C ASP A 66 21.50 -14.66 43.39
N ASP A 67 21.74 -13.40 43.02
CA ASP A 67 22.04 -12.29 43.94
C ASP A 67 20.80 -11.44 44.31
N GLY A 68 19.60 -11.93 43.97
CA GLY A 68 18.32 -11.26 44.19
C GLY A 68 17.72 -10.66 42.91
N PRO A 69 16.67 -9.81 43.03
CA PRO A 69 16.00 -9.26 41.86
C PRO A 69 16.91 -8.28 41.09
N GLN A 70 16.85 -8.35 39.77
CA GLN A 70 17.57 -7.48 38.84
C GLN A 70 16.58 -6.69 37.99
N VAL A 71 16.93 -5.42 37.75
CA VAL A 71 16.26 -4.61 36.72
C VAL A 71 16.88 -4.96 35.39
N GLN A 72 16.05 -5.33 34.42
CA GLN A 72 16.45 -5.62 33.06
C GLN A 72 15.83 -4.59 32.11
N VAL A 73 16.66 -3.97 31.27
CA VAL A 73 16.24 -3.06 30.20
C VAL A 73 16.58 -3.68 28.86
N SER A 74 15.58 -3.98 28.04
CA SER A 74 15.80 -4.61 26.72
C SER A 74 16.56 -3.68 25.77
N ALA A 75 17.17 -4.25 24.72
CA ALA A 75 17.68 -3.46 23.60
C ALA A 75 16.58 -2.55 23.00
N GLY A 76 16.97 -1.43 22.42
CA GLY A 76 16.03 -0.44 21.88
C GLY A 76 16.69 0.89 21.53
N ALA A 77 15.85 1.87 21.16
CA ALA A 77 16.28 3.20 20.77
C ALA A 77 15.38 4.29 21.37
N ALA A 78 16.00 5.43 21.64
CA ALA A 78 15.35 6.61 22.20
C ALA A 78 15.93 7.91 21.62
N VAL A 79 15.22 9.00 21.88
CA VAL A 79 15.69 10.37 21.66
C VAL A 79 15.71 11.08 23.00
N ASP A 80 16.80 11.75 23.34
CA ASP A 80 16.90 12.54 24.57
C ASP A 80 16.24 13.92 24.45
N THR A 81 16.15 14.63 25.56
CA THR A 81 15.56 15.98 25.64
C THR A 81 16.29 17.02 24.77
N HIS A 82 17.52 16.77 24.36
CA HIS A 82 18.29 17.63 23.45
C HIS A 82 17.99 17.33 21.97
N GLY A 83 17.42 16.16 21.67
CA GLY A 83 17.16 15.67 20.32
C GLY A 83 18.17 14.63 19.84
N ARG A 84 19.11 14.22 20.70
CA ARG A 84 20.17 13.26 20.35
C ARG A 84 19.62 11.84 20.41
N HIS A 85 20.12 11.00 19.51
CA HIS A 85 19.69 9.61 19.42
C HIS A 85 20.47 8.73 20.41
N ILE A 86 19.77 7.81 21.07
CA ILE A 86 20.37 6.82 21.97
C ILE A 86 20.02 5.43 21.46
N CYS A 87 21.04 4.60 21.24
CA CYS A 87 20.89 3.22 20.80
C CYS A 87 21.46 2.27 21.87
N VAL A 88 20.59 1.45 22.45
CA VAL A 88 20.96 0.38 23.38
C VAL A 88 20.94 -0.93 22.58
N SER A 89 22.12 -1.41 22.19
CA SER A 89 22.27 -2.56 21.29
C SER A 89 21.91 -3.90 21.93
N GLU A 90 22.14 -4.02 23.23
CA GLU A 90 21.97 -5.26 23.99
C GLU A 90 21.22 -5.02 25.29
N THR A 91 20.60 -6.08 25.80
CA THR A 91 19.86 -6.03 27.06
C THR A 91 20.79 -5.75 28.24
N GLN A 92 20.45 -4.76 29.05
CA GLN A 92 21.23 -4.33 30.21
C GLN A 92 20.59 -4.84 31.50
N CYS A 93 21.42 -5.25 32.47
CA CYS A 93 20.96 -5.77 33.77
C CYS A 93 21.64 -5.02 34.93
N ALA A 94 20.87 -4.68 35.96
CA ALA A 94 21.38 -4.06 37.19
C ALA A 94 20.85 -4.77 38.43
N SER A 95 21.74 -5.14 39.37
CA SER A 95 21.35 -5.77 40.64
C SER A 95 20.78 -4.73 41.61
N LEU A 96 19.52 -4.94 42.04
CA LEU A 96 18.88 -4.05 43.01
C LEU A 96 19.51 -4.16 44.39
N ASN A 97 19.81 -5.38 44.84
CA ASN A 97 20.50 -5.59 46.12
C ASN A 97 21.89 -4.94 46.12
N GLY A 98 22.62 -5.05 45.01
CA GLY A 98 23.91 -4.40 44.83
C GLY A 98 23.80 -2.88 44.90
N TRP A 99 22.81 -2.31 44.20
CA TRP A 99 22.55 -0.88 44.23
C TRP A 99 22.13 -0.38 45.62
N LEU A 100 21.20 -1.07 46.31
CA LEU A 100 20.76 -0.72 47.66
C LEU A 100 21.91 -0.74 48.66
N THR A 101 22.80 -1.74 48.56
CA THR A 101 23.99 -1.83 49.42
C THR A 101 24.94 -0.65 49.21
N ALA A 102 25.14 -0.24 47.96
CA ALA A 102 26.04 0.86 47.61
C ALA A 102 25.48 2.26 47.95
N ASN A 103 24.15 2.43 47.97
CA ASN A 103 23.49 3.74 48.09
C ASN A 103 22.67 3.91 49.38
N ARG A 104 22.71 2.93 50.30
CA ARG A 104 21.93 2.95 51.55
C ARG A 104 22.07 4.24 52.35
N ASP A 105 23.30 4.68 52.58
CA ASP A 105 23.57 5.86 53.41
C ASP A 105 23.04 7.14 52.75
N ALA A 106 23.23 7.28 51.43
CA ALA A 106 22.70 8.41 50.66
C ALA A 106 21.17 8.47 50.68
N VAL A 107 20.49 7.33 50.51
CA VAL A 107 19.03 7.25 50.57
C VAL A 107 18.52 7.55 51.99
N ALA A 108 19.23 7.11 53.03
CA ALA A 108 18.85 7.38 54.42
C ALA A 108 19.05 8.86 54.81
N GLU A 109 20.03 9.55 54.22
CA GLU A 109 20.32 10.96 54.46
C GLU A 109 19.31 11.93 53.79
N GLU A 110 18.66 11.52 52.69
CA GLU A 110 17.66 12.35 52.01
C GLU A 110 16.37 12.57 52.83
N GLU A 111 16.17 11.89 53.98
CA GLU A 111 14.96 11.87 54.83
C GLU A 111 13.64 11.53 54.09
N THR A 112 13.70 11.21 52.80
CA THR A 112 12.55 10.88 51.93
C THR A 112 12.00 9.49 52.17
N PHE A 113 12.79 8.61 52.81
CA PHE A 113 12.43 7.22 53.03
C PHE A 113 13.01 6.67 54.35
N SER A 114 12.23 5.82 55.02
CA SER A 114 12.70 5.04 56.18
C SER A 114 12.08 3.65 56.15
N PRO A 115 12.88 2.57 56.19
CA PRO A 115 12.34 1.21 56.25
C PRO A 115 11.71 0.91 57.62
N PRO A 116 10.64 0.09 57.66
CA PRO A 116 10.03 -0.60 56.53
C PRO A 116 9.12 0.33 55.71
N GLY A 117 9.10 0.15 54.39
CA GLY A 117 8.28 0.96 53.49
C GLY A 117 8.59 0.71 52.02
N THR A 118 7.97 1.47 51.12
CA THR A 118 8.21 1.39 49.68
C THR A 118 9.20 2.47 49.23
N LEU A 119 10.38 2.05 48.77
CA LEU A 119 11.36 2.93 48.12
C LEU A 119 11.00 3.11 46.64
N THR A 120 10.99 4.37 46.19
CA THR A 120 10.78 4.69 44.78
C THR A 120 12.12 4.96 44.10
N LEU A 121 12.41 4.23 43.02
CA LEU A 121 13.58 4.45 42.16
C LEU A 121 13.15 4.69 40.72
N HIS A 122 13.92 5.49 39.99
CA HIS A 122 13.67 5.78 38.59
C HIS A 122 14.77 5.18 37.72
N VAL A 123 14.36 4.46 36.68
CA VAL A 123 15.25 3.96 35.62
C VAL A 123 15.38 5.06 34.57
N VAL A 124 16.57 5.63 34.43
CA VAL A 124 16.81 6.82 33.61
C VAL A 124 17.87 6.51 32.56
N LEU A 125 17.61 6.91 31.31
CA LEU A 125 18.51 6.73 30.18
C LEU A 125 19.05 8.08 29.72
N CYS A 126 20.37 8.21 29.64
CA CYS A 126 21.07 9.41 29.21
C CYS A 126 21.98 9.12 28.00
N HIS A 127 22.07 10.07 27.08
CA HIS A 127 23.07 10.02 26.00
C HIS A 127 24.47 10.28 26.58
N ARG A 128 25.46 9.54 26.09
CA ARG A 128 26.87 9.72 26.45
C ARG A 128 27.72 9.62 25.19
N GLU A 129 28.82 10.34 25.15
CA GLU A 129 29.86 10.13 24.15
C GLU A 129 31.06 9.45 24.79
N CYS A 130 31.70 8.53 24.07
CA CYS A 130 32.88 7.84 24.54
C CYS A 130 34.01 7.93 23.51
N GLU A 131 35.15 8.42 23.94
CA GLU A 131 36.39 8.38 23.17
C GLU A 131 36.87 6.94 22.99
N THR A 132 37.08 6.55 21.73
CA THR A 132 37.40 5.18 21.32
C THR A 132 38.58 5.14 20.34
N ASP A 133 39.06 3.93 20.06
CA ASP A 133 40.14 3.66 19.09
C ASP A 133 41.41 4.47 19.36
N SER A 134 42.13 4.12 20.43
CA SER A 134 43.40 4.77 20.76
C SER A 134 44.46 4.52 19.67
N VAL A 135 44.99 5.60 19.09
CA VAL A 135 46.03 5.56 18.07
C VAL A 135 47.30 6.27 18.52
N PRO A 136 48.48 5.79 18.12
CA PRO A 136 49.72 6.48 18.41
C PRO A 136 49.84 7.74 17.55
N VAL A 137 50.22 8.86 18.17
CA VAL A 137 50.51 10.12 17.46
C VAL A 137 52.01 10.45 17.52
N PRO A 138 52.63 10.91 16.41
CA PRO A 138 54.05 11.26 16.39
C PRO A 138 54.36 12.40 17.37
N GLY A 139 55.16 12.10 18.39
CA GLY A 139 55.51 13.05 19.45
C GLY A 139 56.59 14.07 19.06
N GLY A 140 56.41 15.32 19.51
CA GLY A 140 57.52 16.26 19.71
C GLY A 140 58.41 15.82 20.89
N PRO A 141 59.63 16.39 21.05
CA PRO A 141 60.57 15.93 22.06
C PRO A 141 59.99 16.11 23.48
N CYS A 142 60.06 15.03 24.28
CA CYS A 142 59.72 14.96 25.72
C CYS A 142 58.24 14.69 26.13
N ARG A 143 57.47 13.86 25.40
CA ARG A 143 56.21 13.28 25.92
C ARG A 143 56.38 11.91 26.56
N SER A 144 55.55 11.60 27.54
CA SER A 144 55.45 10.26 28.15
C SER A 144 54.77 9.25 27.22
N GLN A 145 54.89 7.95 27.53
CA GLN A 145 54.31 6.87 26.73
C GLN A 145 52.76 6.92 26.72
N GLU A 146 52.12 7.39 27.80
CA GLU A 146 50.67 7.59 27.88
C GLU A 146 50.21 8.78 27.01
N GLU A 147 51.00 9.86 26.95
CA GLU A 147 50.72 11.04 26.10
C GLU A 147 51.05 10.83 24.60
N SER A 148 51.51 9.62 24.25
CA SER A 148 51.83 9.22 22.87
C SER A 148 50.64 8.58 22.15
N PHE A 149 49.51 8.40 22.84
CA PHE A 149 48.26 7.89 22.30
C PHE A 149 47.14 8.90 22.50
N ILE A 150 46.28 9.03 21.50
CA ILE A 150 45.02 9.79 21.59
C ILE A 150 43.87 8.92 21.08
N ALA A 151 42.65 9.19 21.52
CA ALA A 151 41.48 8.61 20.88
C ALA A 151 41.36 9.16 19.45
N SER A 152 41.08 8.27 18.49
CA SER A 152 40.87 8.68 17.09
C SER A 152 39.41 8.82 16.72
N ARG A 153 38.50 8.30 17.56
CA ARG A 153 37.05 8.30 17.31
C ARG A 153 36.27 8.66 18.56
N ILE A 154 35.07 9.18 18.36
CA ILE A 154 34.04 9.33 19.37
C ILE A 154 32.91 8.39 18.95
N SER A 155 32.49 7.52 19.87
CA SER A 155 31.32 6.66 19.70
C SER A 155 30.15 7.24 20.48
N ASP A 156 28.98 7.22 19.87
CA ASP A 156 27.72 7.36 20.61
C ASP A 156 27.62 6.20 21.60
N ASP A 157 27.21 6.51 22.82
CA ASP A 157 27.08 5.59 23.93
C ASP A 157 25.90 6.05 24.83
N PHE A 158 25.65 5.32 25.90
CA PHE A 158 24.58 5.62 26.81
C PHE A 158 24.96 5.37 28.27
N GLU A 159 24.16 5.95 29.15
CA GLU A 159 24.22 5.67 30.57
C GLU A 159 22.82 5.35 31.10
N LEU A 160 22.70 4.18 31.73
CA LEU A 160 21.49 3.78 32.46
C LEU A 160 21.74 3.99 33.95
N ARG A 161 20.87 4.77 34.59
CA ARG A 161 20.97 5.11 36.01
C ARG A 161 19.73 4.63 36.77
N LEU A 162 19.96 4.21 38.01
CA LEU A 162 18.94 4.10 39.04
C LEU A 162 19.15 5.26 40.01
N GLN A 163 18.12 6.09 40.19
CA GLN A 163 18.18 7.28 41.05
C GLN A 163 16.86 7.50 41.78
N THR A 164 16.89 8.20 42.91
CA THR A 164 15.72 8.48 43.76
C THR A 164 14.84 9.61 43.23
N ASN A 165 15.42 10.55 42.47
CA ASN A 165 14.69 11.66 41.85
C ASN A 165 14.36 11.36 40.38
N ALA A 166 13.13 11.60 39.96
CA ALA A 166 12.76 11.51 38.55
C ALA A 166 13.44 12.64 37.75
N PRO A 167 13.84 12.40 36.48
CA PRO A 167 14.26 13.48 35.60
C PRO A 167 13.09 14.44 35.36
N ALA A 168 13.38 15.73 35.17
CA ALA A 168 12.41 16.75 34.82
C ALA A 168 11.93 16.54 33.37
N GLN A 169 10.62 16.35 33.19
CA GLN A 169 10.01 16.07 31.87
C GLN A 169 9.10 17.20 31.40
N LEU A 170 9.41 18.45 31.77
CA LEU A 170 8.55 19.63 31.62
C LEU A 170 7.85 19.75 30.24
N HIS A 171 8.59 19.52 29.15
CA HIS A 171 8.03 19.61 27.79
C HIS A 171 7.09 18.45 27.44
N GLU A 172 7.36 17.23 27.91
CA GLU A 172 6.48 16.07 27.70
C GLU A 172 5.22 16.23 28.54
N ASP A 173 5.37 16.60 29.82
CA ASP A 173 4.25 16.82 30.73
C ASP A 173 3.31 17.88 30.17
N ALA A 174 3.82 19.05 29.76
CA ALA A 174 3.01 20.10 29.16
C ALA A 174 2.32 19.65 27.85
N ALA A 175 3.00 18.88 27.00
CA ALA A 175 2.42 18.37 25.76
C ALA A 175 1.26 17.40 26.03
N ARG A 176 1.41 16.51 27.03
CA ARG A 176 0.34 15.61 27.48
C ARG A 176 -0.84 16.38 28.05
N GLN A 177 -0.59 17.42 28.84
CA GLN A 177 -1.64 18.26 29.41
C GLN A 177 -2.40 19.02 28.32
N PHE A 178 -1.72 19.52 27.29
CA PHE A 178 -2.38 20.12 26.13
C PHE A 178 -3.21 19.10 25.36
N GLY A 179 -2.69 17.89 25.13
CA GLY A 179 -3.44 16.80 24.53
C GLY A 179 -4.69 16.41 25.34
N ALA A 180 -4.56 16.33 26.67
CA ALA A 180 -5.66 16.06 27.59
C ALA A 180 -6.73 17.16 27.52
N LEU A 181 -6.32 18.43 27.52
CA LEU A 181 -7.22 19.57 27.33
C LEU A 181 -8.02 19.45 26.02
N LEU A 182 -7.36 19.13 24.90
CA LEU A 182 -8.02 18.92 23.61
C LEU A 182 -8.98 17.70 23.62
N ALA A 183 -8.65 16.65 24.38
CA ALA A 183 -9.51 15.48 24.52
C ALA A 183 -10.79 15.74 25.31
N HIS A 184 -10.80 16.73 26.21
CA HIS A 184 -12.00 17.17 26.92
C HIS A 184 -12.91 18.08 26.07
N MET A 185 -12.51 18.41 24.83
CA MET A 185 -13.30 19.25 23.95
C MET A 185 -14.23 18.43 23.07
N GLU A 186 -15.51 18.80 23.05
CA GLU A 186 -16.55 18.19 22.23
C GLU A 186 -17.21 19.23 21.32
N ILE A 187 -17.37 18.91 20.04
CA ILE A 187 -18.11 19.76 19.10
C ILE A 187 -19.57 19.32 19.14
N ALA A 188 -20.48 20.19 19.58
CA ALA A 188 -21.89 19.86 19.77
C ALA A 188 -22.81 20.99 19.28
N ASP A 189 -23.94 20.63 18.66
CA ASP A 189 -24.96 21.59 18.21
C ASP A 189 -25.72 22.22 19.40
N GLU A 190 -25.86 21.47 20.50
CA GLU A 190 -26.51 21.89 21.73
C GLU A 190 -25.64 21.55 22.95
N ALA A 191 -25.37 22.55 23.79
CA ALA A 191 -24.57 22.42 25.00
C ALA A 191 -25.02 23.43 26.07
N PRO A 192 -24.78 23.15 27.37
CA PRO A 192 -25.15 24.07 28.45
C PRO A 192 -24.38 25.39 28.39
N ALA A 193 -23.12 25.36 27.94
CA ALA A 193 -22.28 26.53 27.71
C ALA A 193 -21.23 26.22 26.64
N TYR A 194 -20.92 27.21 25.80
CA TYR A 194 -19.87 27.12 24.79
C TYR A 194 -18.62 27.86 25.24
N LEU A 195 -17.45 27.33 24.89
CA LEU A 195 -16.18 27.94 25.19
C LEU A 195 -15.97 29.21 24.33
N THR A 196 -15.51 30.30 24.96
CA THR A 196 -15.16 31.55 24.25
C THR A 196 -13.68 31.59 23.91
N ALA A 197 -13.29 32.47 22.97
CA ALA A 197 -11.88 32.68 22.62
C ALA A 197 -11.01 33.12 23.82
N ASP A 198 -11.53 33.99 24.69
CA ASP A 198 -10.82 34.43 25.90
C ASP A 198 -10.64 33.27 26.88
N ALA A 199 -11.71 32.49 27.11
CA ALA A 199 -11.64 31.31 27.98
C ALA A 199 -10.67 30.24 27.43
N MET A 200 -10.68 30.00 26.11
CA MET A 200 -9.70 29.13 25.45
C MET A 200 -8.27 29.59 25.69
N THR A 201 -8.01 30.89 25.55
CA THR A 201 -6.66 31.46 25.75
C THR A 201 -6.18 31.27 27.19
N GLU A 202 -7.04 31.55 28.17
CA GLU A 202 -6.70 31.38 29.59
C GLU A 202 -6.50 29.91 29.96
N LEU A 203 -7.33 29.00 29.43
CA LEU A 203 -7.17 27.56 29.64
C LEU A 203 -5.81 27.06 29.13
N VAL A 204 -5.44 27.43 27.91
CA VAL A 204 -4.16 26.99 27.31
C VAL A 204 -2.97 27.59 28.07
N ARG A 205 -3.01 28.87 28.45
CA ARG A 205 -1.94 29.50 29.26
C ARG A 205 -1.82 28.89 30.66
N GLY A 206 -2.95 28.52 31.27
CA GLY A 206 -2.99 27.87 32.57
C GLY A 206 -2.29 26.51 32.63
N LEU A 207 -2.03 25.86 31.48
CA LEU A 207 -1.24 24.63 31.42
C LEU A 207 0.16 24.78 32.01
N ILE A 208 0.72 25.99 32.01
CA ILE A 208 2.03 26.26 32.63
C ILE A 208 2.02 25.96 34.14
N GLU A 209 0.87 26.18 34.77
CA GLU A 209 0.66 25.97 36.20
C GLU A 209 0.00 24.61 36.50
N GLY A 210 -0.13 23.75 35.49
CA GLY A 210 -0.78 22.43 35.62
C GLY A 210 -2.31 22.50 35.68
N ALA A 211 -2.95 23.52 35.09
CA ALA A 211 -4.40 23.59 35.03
C ALA A 211 -5.00 22.49 34.15
N HIS A 212 -6.01 21.77 34.65
CA HIS A 212 -6.74 20.75 33.89
C HIS A 212 -8.24 20.96 34.02
N PRO A 213 -9.01 20.87 32.92
CA PRO A 213 -10.46 20.90 33.00
C PRO A 213 -10.99 19.60 33.61
N GLU A 214 -11.91 19.70 34.58
CA GLU A 214 -12.63 18.54 35.14
C GLU A 214 -13.93 18.21 34.38
N GLU A 215 -14.42 19.16 33.58
CA GLU A 215 -15.68 19.05 32.84
C GLU A 215 -15.44 19.06 31.33
N THR A 216 -16.36 18.45 30.57
CA THR A 216 -16.37 18.52 29.10
C THR A 216 -16.54 19.97 28.64
N LEU A 217 -15.68 20.40 27.73
CA LEU A 217 -15.69 21.73 27.13
C LEU A 217 -16.36 21.67 25.77
N TYR A 218 -17.45 22.42 25.57
CA TYR A 218 -18.18 22.37 24.31
C TYR A 218 -17.75 23.49 23.35
N LEU A 219 -17.52 23.11 22.10
CA LEU A 219 -17.22 24.00 20.98
C LEU A 219 -18.44 24.08 20.07
N ARG A 220 -18.82 25.30 19.68
CA ARG A 220 -19.88 25.50 18.69
C ARG A 220 -19.37 25.09 17.30
N PRO A 221 -20.13 24.35 16.46
CA PRO A 221 -19.62 23.81 15.19
C PRO A 221 -19.05 24.85 14.22
N ASP A 222 -19.65 26.04 14.13
CA ASP A 222 -19.21 27.15 13.28
C ASP A 222 -17.97 27.88 13.82
N GLU A 223 -17.68 27.79 15.11
CA GLU A 223 -16.51 28.42 15.76
C GLU A 223 -15.39 27.43 16.09
N ALA A 224 -15.64 26.12 16.00
CA ALA A 224 -14.74 25.06 16.46
C ALA A 224 -13.36 25.12 15.79
N CYS A 225 -13.32 25.32 14.47
CA CYS A 225 -12.07 25.43 13.73
C CYS A 225 -11.22 26.62 14.20
N ASP A 226 -11.85 27.78 14.42
CA ASP A 226 -11.17 29.00 14.85
C ASP A 226 -10.66 28.90 16.29
N LEU A 227 -11.45 28.27 17.18
CA LEU A 227 -11.07 28.04 18.58
C LEU A 227 -9.94 27.01 18.70
N LEU A 228 -9.96 25.93 17.92
CA LEU A 228 -8.87 24.96 17.89
C LEU A 228 -7.59 25.56 17.29
N ALA A 229 -7.71 26.38 16.24
CA ALA A 229 -6.59 27.12 15.68
C ALA A 229 -6.02 28.15 16.68
N LEU A 230 -6.89 28.80 17.46
CA LEU A 230 -6.48 29.68 18.55
C LEU A 230 -5.74 28.91 19.64
N ALA A 231 -6.26 27.76 20.08
CA ALA A 231 -5.61 26.91 21.08
C ALA A 231 -4.20 26.49 20.64
N ALA A 232 -4.07 26.01 19.40
CA ALA A 232 -2.79 25.64 18.82
C ALA A 232 -1.82 26.83 18.72
N ARG A 233 -2.33 28.03 18.39
CA ARG A 233 -1.53 29.26 18.33
C ARG A 233 -1.01 29.64 19.71
N VAL A 234 -1.88 29.76 20.72
CA VAL A 234 -1.51 30.13 22.09
C VAL A 234 -0.53 29.11 22.68
N TRP A 235 -0.77 27.81 22.46
CA TRP A 235 0.16 26.76 22.83
C TRP A 235 1.55 27.01 22.23
N THR A 236 1.61 27.26 20.92
CA THR A 236 2.87 27.42 20.18
C THR A 236 3.62 28.72 20.52
N THR A 237 2.91 29.82 20.75
CA THR A 237 3.53 31.14 20.93
C THR A 237 3.76 31.52 22.38
N ASP A 238 2.91 31.05 23.30
CA ASP A 238 2.91 31.53 24.69
C ASP A 238 3.39 30.43 25.65
N VAL A 239 2.91 29.19 25.50
CA VAL A 239 3.17 28.10 26.45
C VAL A 239 4.46 27.36 26.13
N ARG A 240 4.57 26.83 24.91
CA ARG A 240 5.70 25.99 24.49
C ARG A 240 7.07 26.66 24.68
N PRO A 241 7.28 27.97 24.36
CA PRO A 241 8.57 28.61 24.57
C PRO A 241 9.00 28.68 26.04
N GLN A 242 8.04 28.80 26.96
CA GLN A 242 8.32 28.83 28.41
C GLN A 242 8.79 27.44 28.90
N MET A 243 8.19 26.37 28.37
CA MET A 243 8.56 24.98 28.66
C MET A 243 9.93 24.57 28.11
N MET A 244 10.44 25.31 27.11
CA MET A 244 11.74 25.03 26.48
C MET A 244 12.90 25.87 27.04
N GLY A 245 12.68 26.64 28.11
CA GLY A 245 13.74 27.45 28.75
C GLY A 245 13.96 28.82 28.12
N ALA A 246 12.88 29.61 27.98
CA ALA A 246 12.83 30.99 27.44
C ALA A 246 13.22 31.18 25.96
N ALA A 247 13.96 30.24 25.36
CA ALA A 247 14.21 30.19 23.92
C ALA A 247 14.06 28.75 23.41
N CYS A 248 13.22 28.53 22.39
CA CYS A 248 13.00 27.20 21.80
C CYS A 248 14.30 26.54 21.28
N CYS A 249 15.29 27.35 20.91
CA CYS A 249 16.60 26.89 20.45
C CYS A 249 17.65 26.77 21.57
N GLY A 250 17.26 26.96 22.83
CA GLY A 250 18.14 26.76 23.99
C GLY A 250 18.35 25.28 24.29
N THR A 251 19.50 24.95 24.89
CA THR A 251 19.81 23.62 25.39
C THR A 251 19.12 23.40 26.75
N PRO A 252 18.30 22.33 26.92
CA PRO A 252 17.74 21.99 28.22
C PRO A 252 18.84 21.71 29.24
N GLU A 253 18.56 21.91 30.53
CA GLU A 253 19.53 21.58 31.59
C GLU A 253 19.72 20.07 31.77
N GLU A 254 18.67 19.28 31.54
CA GLU A 254 18.72 17.81 31.62
C GLU A 254 18.78 17.16 30.25
N ALA A 255 19.48 16.03 30.15
CA ALA A 255 19.79 15.30 28.92
C ALA A 255 19.35 13.82 28.96
N CYS A 256 18.42 13.49 29.85
CA CYS A 256 18.02 12.12 30.13
C CYS A 256 16.50 11.95 30.03
N ILE A 257 16.04 10.71 29.86
CA ILE A 257 14.62 10.37 29.78
C ILE A 257 14.25 9.30 30.82
N LEU A 258 13.02 9.35 31.32
CA LEU A 258 12.48 8.32 32.21
C LEU A 258 12.07 7.08 31.40
N LEU A 259 12.56 5.91 31.81
CA LEU A 259 12.13 4.63 31.27
C LEU A 259 11.03 4.00 32.13
N ALA A 260 11.21 3.97 33.45
CA ALA A 260 10.21 3.45 34.38
C ALA A 260 10.46 3.96 35.80
N THR A 261 9.41 3.93 36.61
CA THR A 261 9.44 4.10 38.06
C THR A 261 9.27 2.74 38.72
N LEU A 262 10.16 2.40 39.63
CA LEU A 262 10.15 1.16 40.39
C LEU A 262 9.68 1.47 41.81
N HIS A 263 8.67 0.74 42.28
CA HIS A 263 8.28 0.77 43.69
C HIS A 263 8.73 -0.51 44.36
N ILE A 264 9.67 -0.39 45.29
CA ILE A 264 10.41 -1.50 45.89
C ILE A 264 10.01 -1.58 47.37
N PRO A 265 9.24 -2.59 47.79
CA PRO A 265 8.94 -2.79 49.20
C PRO A 265 10.19 -3.28 49.95
N LEU A 266 10.59 -2.56 50.99
CA LEU A 266 11.75 -2.86 51.83
C LEU A 266 11.33 -3.16 53.28
N ASP A 267 11.99 -4.15 53.88
CA ASP A 267 11.88 -4.46 55.32
C ASP A 267 12.83 -3.60 56.18
N GLU A 268 12.77 -3.76 57.50
CA GLU A 268 13.62 -3.08 58.48
C GLU A 268 15.14 -3.28 58.24
N ALA A 269 15.53 -4.38 57.61
CA ALA A 269 16.91 -4.74 57.30
C ALA A 269 17.38 -4.26 55.92
N TRP A 270 16.56 -3.48 55.20
CA TRP A 270 16.77 -3.05 53.81
C TRP A 270 16.73 -4.22 52.80
N GLY A 271 16.13 -5.35 53.18
CA GLY A 271 15.82 -6.45 52.29
C GLY A 271 14.55 -6.18 51.49
N ILE A 272 14.51 -6.62 50.23
CA ILE A 272 13.31 -6.51 49.38
C ILE A 272 12.27 -7.52 49.86
N ALA A 273 11.12 -7.02 50.32
CA ALA A 273 10.10 -7.78 51.02
C ALA A 273 8.74 -7.67 50.30
N GLY A 274 8.66 -8.22 49.09
CA GLY A 274 7.45 -8.27 48.28
C GLY A 274 7.72 -8.15 46.79
N ASP A 275 6.65 -8.02 46.01
CA ASP A 275 6.73 -7.81 44.56
C ASP A 275 7.11 -6.37 44.24
N ILE A 276 8.03 -6.20 43.29
CA ILE A 276 8.44 -4.90 42.78
C ILE A 276 7.51 -4.53 41.65
N THR A 277 6.86 -3.37 41.73
CA THR A 277 6.01 -2.87 40.65
C THR A 277 6.78 -1.94 39.75
N VAL A 278 6.65 -2.15 38.43
CA VAL A 278 7.19 -1.29 37.38
C VAL A 278 6.06 -0.41 36.84
N ASP A 279 6.17 0.90 37.01
CA ASP A 279 5.25 1.90 36.48
C ASP A 279 5.91 2.65 35.31
N GLU A 280 5.35 2.50 34.11
CA GLU A 280 5.80 3.19 32.90
C GLU A 280 4.84 4.33 32.47
N SER A 281 3.85 4.71 33.29
CA SER A 281 2.83 5.70 32.92
C SER A 281 3.39 7.06 32.54
N GLN A 282 4.51 7.46 33.16
CA GLN A 282 5.21 8.73 32.93
C GLN A 282 6.33 8.62 31.89
N ARG A 283 6.51 7.46 31.24
CA ARG A 283 7.51 7.26 30.19
C ARG A 283 7.16 8.11 28.95
N PRO A 284 8.05 8.99 28.46
CA PRO A 284 7.87 9.68 27.19
C PRO A 284 7.98 8.69 26.03
N LEU A 285 7.03 8.76 25.08
CA LEU A 285 6.94 7.88 23.93
C LEU A 285 6.97 8.69 22.64
N LEU A 286 7.82 8.28 21.70
CA LEU A 286 7.98 8.94 20.42
C LEU A 286 7.54 8.01 19.28
N LEU A 287 6.26 8.08 18.92
CA LEU A 287 5.68 7.26 17.85
C LEU A 287 6.09 7.77 16.47
N SER A 288 6.27 6.85 15.51
CA SER A 288 6.55 7.24 14.13
C SER A 288 5.36 8.00 13.52
N THR A 289 5.66 8.98 12.65
CA THR A 289 4.63 9.74 11.93
C THR A 289 3.70 8.85 11.12
N ARG A 290 4.19 7.72 10.60
CA ARG A 290 3.38 6.72 9.90
C ARG A 290 2.37 6.06 10.85
N LEU A 291 2.78 5.69 12.05
CA LEU A 291 1.87 5.13 13.06
C LEU A 291 0.84 6.17 13.51
N LEU A 292 1.26 7.43 13.70
CA LEU A 292 0.35 8.53 14.01
C LEU A 292 -0.67 8.76 12.89
N GLN A 293 -0.26 8.65 11.62
CA GLN A 293 -1.19 8.72 10.48
C GLN A 293 -2.22 7.59 10.53
N GLU A 294 -1.80 6.34 10.78
CA GLU A 294 -2.74 5.23 10.92
C GLU A 294 -3.72 5.46 12.08
N TRP A 295 -3.23 5.94 13.22
CA TRP A 295 -4.08 6.25 14.36
C TRP A 295 -5.06 7.39 14.07
N LEU A 296 -4.59 8.49 13.48
CA LEU A 296 -5.43 9.66 13.19
C LEU A 296 -6.46 9.39 12.07
N LEU A 297 -6.13 8.51 11.11
CA LEU A 297 -7.01 8.16 10.01
C LEU A 297 -7.98 7.00 10.33
N CYS A 298 -7.59 6.07 11.20
CA CYS A 298 -8.38 4.86 11.49
C CYS A 298 -8.85 4.73 12.95
N GLY A 299 -8.18 5.35 13.92
CA GLY A 299 -8.43 5.11 15.35
C GLY A 299 -9.34 6.11 16.07
N ARG A 300 -10.05 6.97 15.32
CA ARG A 300 -11.14 7.80 15.84
C ARG A 300 -12.53 7.37 15.35
N GLN A 301 -12.62 6.31 14.56
CA GLN A 301 -13.91 5.64 14.35
C GLN A 301 -14.30 4.92 15.64
N ALA A 302 -15.22 5.53 16.37
CA ALA A 302 -15.93 4.89 17.48
C ALA A 302 -16.32 3.46 17.08
N HIS A 303 -15.84 2.47 17.83
CA HIS A 303 -16.31 1.08 17.83
C HIS A 303 -17.09 0.64 16.57
N TYR A 304 -16.40 0.51 15.45
CA TYR A 304 -16.81 -0.37 14.37
C TYR A 304 -15.59 -1.21 14.05
N GLU A 305 -15.58 -2.44 14.57
CA GLU A 305 -14.62 -3.46 14.17
C GLU A 305 -14.63 -3.53 12.65
N ARG A 306 -13.46 -3.34 12.02
CA ARG A 306 -13.27 -3.34 10.57
C ARG A 306 -13.75 -4.69 10.00
N ARG A 307 -14.99 -4.74 9.53
CA ARG A 307 -15.55 -5.86 8.77
C ARG A 307 -15.06 -5.74 7.32
N ASP A 308 -14.63 -6.85 6.72
CA ASP A 308 -14.29 -6.87 5.29
C ASP A 308 -15.52 -6.46 4.51
N VAL A 309 -15.44 -5.37 3.74
CA VAL A 309 -16.56 -4.90 2.93
C VAL A 309 -16.50 -5.58 1.56
N ARG A 310 -17.52 -6.38 1.20
CA ARG A 310 -17.59 -7.14 -0.06
C ARG A 310 -18.88 -6.88 -0.84
N GLU A 311 -18.86 -7.14 -2.15
CA GLU A 311 -20.10 -7.25 -2.94
C GLU A 311 -20.81 -8.56 -2.60
N PHE A 312 -22.14 -8.51 -2.43
CA PHE A 312 -22.93 -9.68 -2.04
C PHE A 312 -23.10 -10.68 -3.19
N ALA A 313 -23.29 -10.18 -4.39
CA ALA A 313 -23.49 -10.97 -5.58
C ALA A 313 -23.15 -10.18 -6.84
N THR A 314 -23.00 -10.88 -7.96
CA THR A 314 -22.78 -10.31 -9.29
C THR A 314 -23.91 -10.71 -10.23
N LEU A 315 -24.33 -9.79 -11.10
CA LEU A 315 -25.30 -10.04 -12.16
C LEU A 315 -24.59 -10.22 -13.50
N LEU A 316 -25.06 -11.19 -14.28
CA LEU A 316 -24.64 -11.47 -15.64
C LEU A 316 -25.90 -11.59 -16.50
N THR A 317 -25.83 -11.26 -17.79
CA THR A 317 -26.97 -11.35 -18.71
C THR A 317 -26.63 -12.21 -19.92
N PRO A 318 -26.69 -13.56 -19.78
CA PRO A 318 -26.26 -14.46 -20.84
C PRO A 318 -27.07 -14.34 -22.14
N LYS A 319 -28.36 -13.97 -22.04
CA LYS A 319 -29.28 -13.77 -23.17
C LYS A 319 -30.39 -12.78 -22.77
N PRO A 320 -31.15 -12.20 -23.71
CA PRO A 320 -32.12 -11.13 -23.42
C PRO A 320 -33.27 -11.48 -22.46
N THR A 321 -33.52 -12.77 -22.22
CA THR A 321 -34.59 -13.25 -21.34
C THR A 321 -34.07 -13.88 -20.04
N LEU A 322 -32.76 -13.79 -19.77
CA LEU A 322 -32.14 -14.45 -18.63
C LEU A 322 -31.13 -13.55 -17.94
N VAL A 323 -31.33 -13.37 -16.64
CA VAL A 323 -30.33 -12.82 -15.73
C VAL A 323 -29.74 -13.97 -14.93
N ARG A 324 -28.42 -14.02 -14.83
CA ARG A 324 -27.70 -14.94 -13.97
C ARG A 324 -27.15 -14.19 -12.77
N LEU A 325 -27.57 -14.62 -11.58
CA LEU A 325 -27.12 -14.10 -10.30
C LEU A 325 -26.09 -15.05 -9.70
N TRP A 326 -24.89 -14.55 -9.42
CA TRP A 326 -23.86 -15.29 -8.69
C TRP A 326 -23.68 -14.68 -7.31
N VAL A 327 -24.10 -15.40 -6.26
CA VAL A 327 -23.98 -14.95 -4.87
C VAL A 327 -22.63 -15.39 -4.30
N HIS A 328 -21.87 -14.43 -3.76
CA HIS A 328 -20.49 -14.63 -3.25
C HIS A 328 -20.46 -15.18 -1.82
N GLN A 329 -21.37 -16.10 -1.53
CA GLN A 329 -21.46 -16.81 -0.26
C GLN A 329 -20.88 -18.22 -0.39
N PRO A 330 -20.04 -18.68 0.55
CA PRO A 330 -19.53 -20.05 0.55
C PRO A 330 -20.60 -21.07 0.99
N THR A 331 -21.58 -20.66 1.80
CA THR A 331 -22.69 -21.52 2.25
C THR A 331 -23.76 -21.57 1.17
N LEU A 332 -24.20 -22.78 0.81
CA LEU A 332 -25.29 -22.95 -0.16
C LEU A 332 -26.59 -22.34 0.37
N ILE A 333 -27.19 -21.47 -0.45
CA ILE A 333 -28.48 -20.84 -0.18
C ILE A 333 -29.52 -21.31 -1.19
N ASP A 334 -30.79 -21.27 -0.80
CA ASP A 334 -31.95 -21.41 -1.66
C ASP A 334 -32.91 -20.25 -1.37
N PHE A 335 -33.68 -19.78 -2.34
CA PHE A 335 -34.68 -18.75 -2.09
C PHE A 335 -35.82 -18.89 -3.09
N GLY A 336 -37.05 -18.64 -2.61
CA GLY A 336 -38.26 -18.73 -3.43
C GLY A 336 -38.38 -17.59 -4.43
N GLU A 337 -39.27 -17.72 -5.42
CA GLU A 337 -39.55 -16.68 -6.42
C GLU A 337 -39.94 -15.34 -5.76
N ASP A 338 -40.63 -15.39 -4.62
CA ASP A 338 -41.07 -14.20 -3.87
C ASP A 338 -39.94 -13.48 -3.12
N ALA A 339 -38.74 -14.08 -3.01
CA ALA A 339 -37.60 -13.50 -2.30
C ALA A 339 -36.83 -12.50 -3.17
N VAL A 340 -37.01 -12.55 -4.50
CA VAL A 340 -36.23 -11.77 -5.46
C VAL A 340 -37.13 -10.90 -6.31
N GLU A 341 -36.84 -9.61 -6.32
CA GLU A 341 -37.41 -8.67 -7.27
C GLU A 341 -36.33 -8.10 -8.17
N LEU A 342 -36.58 -8.11 -9.48
CA LEU A 342 -35.69 -7.50 -10.46
C LEU A 342 -36.33 -6.22 -11.01
N PHE A 343 -35.53 -5.17 -11.10
CA PHE A 343 -35.88 -3.91 -11.73
C PHE A 343 -34.92 -3.66 -12.90
N VAL A 344 -35.48 -3.30 -14.05
CA VAL A 344 -34.75 -2.86 -15.24
C VAL A 344 -35.08 -1.40 -15.46
N ASP A 345 -34.07 -0.52 -15.41
CA ASP A 345 -34.23 0.93 -15.44
C ASP A 345 -35.33 1.43 -14.48
N GLU A 346 -35.30 0.92 -13.24
CA GLU A 346 -36.25 1.21 -12.14
C GLU A 346 -37.67 0.66 -12.33
N VAL A 347 -37.96 -0.07 -13.41
CA VAL A 347 -39.24 -0.73 -13.65
C VAL A 347 -39.16 -2.20 -13.23
N ALA A 348 -40.07 -2.65 -12.35
CA ALA A 348 -40.13 -4.05 -11.93
C ALA A 348 -40.42 -4.97 -13.12
N VAL A 349 -39.61 -6.02 -13.28
CA VAL A 349 -39.75 -7.03 -14.34
C VAL A 349 -40.13 -8.37 -13.72
N PRO A 350 -41.20 -9.03 -14.19
CA PRO A 350 -41.61 -10.32 -13.67
C PRO A 350 -40.59 -11.42 -13.99
N ILE A 351 -40.23 -12.18 -12.95
CA ILE A 351 -39.41 -13.39 -13.08
C ILE A 351 -40.37 -14.58 -13.26
N ASP A 352 -40.11 -15.42 -14.27
CA ASP A 352 -40.93 -16.60 -14.59
C ASP A 352 -40.47 -17.85 -13.85
N SER A 353 -39.15 -18.00 -13.66
CA SER A 353 -38.58 -19.08 -12.86
C SER A 353 -37.18 -18.73 -12.35
N ILE A 354 -36.82 -19.30 -11.20
CA ILE A 354 -35.48 -19.23 -10.62
C ILE A 354 -34.92 -20.66 -10.53
N THR A 355 -33.74 -20.89 -11.14
CA THR A 355 -33.10 -22.21 -11.12
C THR A 355 -31.66 -22.11 -10.60
N ARG A 356 -31.34 -22.83 -9.52
CA ARG A 356 -29.97 -22.93 -8.99
C ARG A 356 -29.13 -23.95 -9.77
N HIS A 357 -27.89 -23.60 -10.09
CA HIS A 357 -26.90 -24.52 -10.63
C HIS A 357 -26.39 -25.49 -9.55
N ASN A 358 -26.13 -26.74 -9.94
CA ASN A 358 -25.89 -27.80 -8.97
C ASN A 358 -24.62 -27.55 -8.13
N GLY A 359 -24.79 -27.49 -6.80
CA GLY A 359 -23.69 -27.38 -5.83
C GLY A 359 -23.01 -26.00 -5.76
N VAL A 360 -23.58 -24.95 -6.34
CA VAL A 360 -23.05 -23.58 -6.31
C VAL A 360 -24.15 -22.53 -6.14
N ASN A 361 -23.81 -21.37 -5.60
CA ASN A 361 -24.72 -20.23 -5.45
C ASN A 361 -24.83 -19.39 -6.74
N VAL A 362 -25.13 -20.07 -7.85
CA VAL A 362 -25.39 -19.43 -9.14
C VAL A 362 -26.82 -19.74 -9.54
N PHE A 363 -27.61 -18.71 -9.82
CA PHE A 363 -29.04 -18.79 -10.09
C PHE A 363 -29.35 -18.18 -11.45
N ASP A 364 -30.13 -18.90 -12.26
CA ASP A 364 -30.68 -18.43 -13.51
C ASP A 364 -32.11 -17.93 -13.26
N LEU A 365 -32.34 -16.63 -13.47
CA LEU A 365 -33.62 -15.94 -13.39
C LEU A 365 -34.16 -15.73 -14.80
N GLU A 366 -35.07 -16.61 -15.23
CA GLU A 366 -35.69 -16.48 -16.55
C GLU A 366 -36.84 -15.46 -16.45
N LEU A 367 -36.80 -14.42 -17.28
CA LEU A 367 -37.76 -13.32 -17.29
C LEU A 367 -39.03 -13.74 -18.02
N ARG A 368 -40.20 -13.32 -17.51
CA ARG A 368 -41.47 -13.60 -18.18
C ARG A 368 -41.60 -12.75 -19.43
N VAL A 369 -41.78 -13.42 -20.57
CA VAL A 369 -41.97 -12.76 -21.87
C VAL A 369 -43.43 -12.34 -22.01
N GLU A 370 -43.74 -11.12 -21.57
CA GLU A 370 -44.95 -10.39 -21.99
C GLU A 370 -44.54 -9.33 -23.02
N GLU A 371 -45.38 -9.12 -24.04
CA GLU A 371 -45.09 -8.39 -25.30
C GLU A 371 -44.12 -7.19 -25.10
N GLU A 372 -42.86 -7.36 -25.55
CA GLU A 372 -41.74 -6.39 -25.59
C GLU A 372 -40.77 -6.25 -24.40
N GLN A 373 -40.86 -7.03 -23.31
CA GLN A 373 -39.81 -7.00 -22.27
C GLN A 373 -38.65 -7.99 -22.55
N VAL A 374 -37.69 -7.56 -23.36
CA VAL A 374 -36.36 -8.18 -23.49
C VAL A 374 -35.31 -7.23 -22.95
N LEU A 375 -34.29 -7.76 -22.27
CA LEU A 375 -33.14 -6.95 -21.87
C LEU A 375 -32.43 -6.42 -23.12
N GLU A 376 -32.01 -5.17 -23.06
CA GLU A 376 -31.19 -4.47 -24.05
C GLU A 376 -29.81 -4.13 -23.46
N GLU A 377 -28.82 -3.97 -24.33
CA GLU A 377 -27.45 -3.62 -23.94
C GLU A 377 -27.42 -2.27 -23.21
N GLY A 378 -26.76 -2.21 -22.05
CA GLY A 378 -26.57 -0.99 -21.28
C GLY A 378 -27.69 -0.63 -20.31
N GLN A 379 -28.78 -1.41 -20.26
CA GLN A 379 -29.86 -1.19 -19.28
C GLN A 379 -29.40 -1.43 -17.85
N ARG A 380 -29.89 -0.61 -16.91
CA ARG A 380 -29.54 -0.76 -15.49
C ARG A 380 -30.36 -1.88 -14.87
N LEU A 381 -29.68 -2.76 -14.16
CA LEU A 381 -30.29 -3.84 -13.40
C LEU A 381 -30.17 -3.53 -11.91
N THR A 382 -31.29 -3.58 -11.20
CA THR A 382 -31.30 -3.58 -9.73
C THR A 382 -32.05 -4.81 -9.28
N LEU A 383 -31.39 -5.69 -8.55
CA LEU A 383 -32.01 -6.84 -7.91
C LEU A 383 -32.14 -6.56 -6.42
N ARG A 384 -33.34 -6.72 -5.89
CA ARG A 384 -33.64 -6.66 -4.46
C ARG A 384 -33.91 -8.07 -3.96
N LEU A 385 -33.11 -8.51 -2.99
CA LEU A 385 -33.29 -9.77 -2.30
C LEU A 385 -33.84 -9.50 -0.89
N ASP A 386 -34.97 -10.10 -0.56
CA ASP A 386 -35.47 -10.19 0.81
C ASP A 386 -34.70 -11.28 1.56
N SER A 387 -33.86 -10.85 2.49
CA SER A 387 -33.00 -11.74 3.27
C SER A 387 -33.76 -12.63 4.27
N THR A 388 -35.01 -12.28 4.59
CA THR A 388 -35.87 -13.09 5.47
C THR A 388 -36.55 -14.27 4.76
N ALA A 389 -36.48 -14.29 3.42
CA ALA A 389 -37.09 -15.31 2.56
C ALA A 389 -36.04 -16.26 1.92
N VAL A 390 -34.85 -16.34 2.50
CA VAL A 390 -33.73 -17.17 2.04
C VAL A 390 -33.57 -18.38 2.98
N ASP A 391 -33.54 -19.58 2.41
CA ASP A 391 -33.26 -20.85 3.08
C ASP A 391 -31.75 -21.14 3.06
N VAL A 392 -31.17 -21.44 4.22
CA VAL A 392 -29.77 -21.83 4.37
C VAL A 392 -29.71 -23.26 4.87
N GLN A 393 -29.37 -24.21 3.98
CA GLN A 393 -29.21 -25.63 4.30
C GLN A 393 -30.43 -26.32 4.99
N GLY A 394 -31.66 -25.82 4.80
CA GLY A 394 -32.88 -26.44 5.31
C GLY A 394 -33.30 -25.97 6.71
N ASP A 395 -32.64 -24.96 7.27
CA ASP A 395 -33.10 -24.23 8.46
C ASP A 395 -33.48 -22.79 8.05
N TRP A 396 -34.65 -22.34 8.50
CA TRP A 396 -35.15 -20.97 8.29
C TRP A 396 -34.44 -20.00 9.23
N GLU A 397 -33.15 -19.77 9.02
CA GLU A 397 -32.43 -18.66 9.65
C GLU A 397 -32.46 -17.43 8.73
N ASP A 398 -32.66 -16.24 9.31
CA ASP A 398 -32.54 -14.98 8.58
C ASP A 398 -31.11 -14.90 8.01
N LEU A 399 -30.99 -14.74 6.69
CA LEU A 399 -29.68 -14.62 6.02
C LEU A 399 -28.84 -13.53 6.69
N LEU A 400 -29.46 -12.47 7.22
CA LEU A 400 -28.75 -11.40 7.93
C LEU A 400 -28.12 -11.85 9.23
N ASP A 401 -28.76 -12.73 10.00
CA ASP A 401 -28.19 -13.22 11.26
C ASP A 401 -26.91 -14.02 10.97
N MET A 402 -26.92 -14.82 9.90
CA MET A 402 -25.74 -15.50 9.38
C MET A 402 -24.67 -14.52 8.88
N LEU A 403 -25.06 -13.48 8.12
CA LEU A 403 -24.12 -12.45 7.64
C LEU A 403 -23.51 -11.62 8.78
N ILE A 404 -24.28 -11.34 9.84
CA ILE A 404 -23.82 -10.59 11.02
C ILE A 404 -22.75 -11.38 11.78
N ASP A 405 -22.90 -12.70 11.90
CA ASP A 405 -21.95 -13.54 12.66
C ASP A 405 -20.63 -13.77 11.90
N GLN A 406 -20.65 -13.70 10.56
CA GLN A 406 -19.48 -13.96 9.71
C GLN A 406 -18.46 -12.80 9.61
N ARG A 407 -18.70 -11.66 10.27
CA ARG A 407 -17.78 -10.49 10.29
C ARG A 407 -17.46 -9.87 8.91
N ILE A 408 -18.35 -10.03 7.92
CA ILE A 408 -18.25 -9.41 6.58
C ILE A 408 -19.42 -8.43 6.41
N ASP A 409 -19.14 -7.18 6.02
CA ASP A 409 -20.18 -6.21 5.67
C ASP A 409 -20.40 -6.20 4.15
N TYR A 410 -21.66 -6.15 3.70
CA TYR A 410 -21.99 -6.09 2.28
C TYR A 410 -22.34 -4.67 1.86
N LEU A 411 -21.77 -4.20 0.73
CA LEU A 411 -21.82 -2.80 0.27
C LEU A 411 -23.22 -2.19 0.17
N ASN A 412 -24.26 -3.00 -0.02
CA ASN A 412 -25.60 -2.55 -0.41
C ASN A 412 -26.70 -3.19 0.45
N ARG A 413 -26.48 -3.26 1.77
CA ARG A 413 -27.47 -3.74 2.75
C ARG A 413 -28.36 -2.58 3.23
N SER A 414 -29.68 -2.75 3.15
CA SER A 414 -30.65 -1.82 3.76
C SER A 414 -30.89 -2.15 5.25
N PRO A 415 -31.29 -1.15 6.06
CA PRO A 415 -31.80 -1.37 7.42
C PRO A 415 -33.04 -2.27 7.51
N GLU A 416 -33.79 -2.42 6.41
CA GLU A 416 -35.10 -3.10 6.35
C GLU A 416 -35.00 -4.55 5.80
N ASN A 417 -33.90 -5.24 6.10
CA ASN A 417 -33.68 -6.62 5.70
C ASN A 417 -33.65 -6.91 4.17
N HIS A 418 -33.26 -5.91 3.37
CA HIS A 418 -33.04 -6.09 1.93
C HIS A 418 -31.57 -5.99 1.54
N LEU A 419 -31.15 -6.87 0.63
CA LEU A 419 -29.85 -6.81 -0.04
C LEU A 419 -30.05 -6.36 -1.48
N PHE A 420 -29.29 -5.35 -1.90
CA PHE A 420 -29.35 -4.85 -3.26
C PHE A 420 -28.13 -5.29 -4.07
N VAL A 421 -28.39 -5.71 -5.30
CA VAL A 421 -27.35 -6.05 -6.28
C VAL A 421 -27.58 -5.18 -7.51
N TYR A 422 -26.56 -4.42 -7.89
CA TYR A 422 -26.61 -3.53 -9.03
C TYR A 422 -25.79 -4.11 -10.17
N GLY A 423 -26.26 -3.94 -11.40
CA GLY A 423 -25.57 -4.38 -12.60
C GLY A 423 -25.99 -3.58 -13.83
N VAL A 424 -25.32 -3.86 -14.94
CA VAL A 424 -25.69 -3.36 -16.26
C VAL A 424 -25.86 -4.57 -17.16
N ALA A 425 -26.92 -4.59 -17.97
CA ALA A 425 -27.15 -5.63 -18.94
C ALA A 425 -26.06 -5.57 -20.03
N HIS A 426 -25.25 -6.62 -20.08
CA HIS A 426 -24.26 -6.88 -21.13
C HIS A 426 -24.67 -8.16 -21.85
N LEU A 427 -25.38 -8.01 -22.95
CA LEU A 427 -25.85 -9.10 -23.76
C LEU A 427 -24.69 -9.63 -24.59
N ALA A 428 -24.45 -10.94 -24.48
CA ALA A 428 -23.56 -11.65 -25.39
C ALA A 428 -24.16 -11.78 -26.81
N ALA A 429 -24.73 -10.70 -27.36
CA ALA A 429 -25.51 -10.66 -28.59
C ALA A 429 -24.69 -11.03 -29.84
N ASN A 430 -23.36 -11.12 -29.73
CA ASN A 430 -22.45 -11.49 -30.81
C ASN A 430 -21.60 -12.74 -30.50
N ALA A 431 -21.87 -13.46 -29.41
CA ALA A 431 -21.15 -14.69 -29.09
C ALA A 431 -21.75 -15.88 -29.87
N ILE A 432 -20.89 -16.69 -30.49
CA ILE A 432 -21.29 -17.93 -31.18
C ILE A 432 -21.80 -18.93 -30.14
N GLN A 433 -23.06 -19.35 -30.26
CA GLN A 433 -23.73 -20.28 -29.35
C GLN A 433 -23.66 -21.73 -29.83
N HIS A 434 -23.88 -22.68 -28.92
CA HIS A 434 -23.97 -24.10 -29.25
C HIS A 434 -25.20 -24.36 -30.14
N GLY A 435 -24.99 -24.84 -31.36
CA GLY A 435 -26.05 -25.05 -32.36
C GLY A 435 -26.14 -23.97 -33.44
N ASP A 436 -25.40 -22.86 -33.32
CA ASP A 436 -25.36 -21.82 -34.35
C ASP A 436 -24.77 -22.36 -35.66
N ALA A 437 -25.33 -21.90 -36.79
CA ALA A 437 -24.86 -22.30 -38.11
C ALA A 437 -23.49 -21.70 -38.42
N ALA A 438 -22.54 -22.54 -38.83
CA ALA A 438 -21.24 -22.08 -39.28
C ALA A 438 -21.34 -21.41 -40.66
N GLY A 439 -20.65 -20.27 -40.82
CA GLY A 439 -20.63 -19.46 -42.05
C GLY A 439 -19.33 -19.57 -42.85
N GLY A 440 -19.32 -18.99 -44.05
CA GLY A 440 -18.13 -18.89 -44.90
C GLY A 440 -17.63 -20.25 -45.40
N ASP A 441 -16.37 -20.56 -45.05
CA ASP A 441 -15.66 -21.77 -45.46
C ASP A 441 -16.02 -23.01 -44.64
N LEU A 442 -16.83 -22.85 -43.61
CA LEU A 442 -17.33 -23.91 -42.73
C LEU A 442 -18.78 -24.27 -43.06
N ARG A 443 -19.23 -25.44 -42.61
CA ARG A 443 -20.63 -25.88 -42.65
C ARG A 443 -20.98 -26.73 -41.42
N GLY A 444 -22.27 -26.81 -41.09
CA GLY A 444 -22.77 -27.50 -39.90
C GLY A 444 -23.02 -26.51 -38.77
N THR A 445 -22.92 -26.99 -37.53
CA THR A 445 -23.17 -26.17 -36.34
C THR A 445 -21.98 -26.19 -35.38
N TYR A 446 -21.77 -25.09 -34.67
CA TYR A 446 -20.80 -25.05 -33.57
C TYR A 446 -21.22 -25.98 -32.42
N PRO A 447 -20.27 -26.58 -31.70
CA PRO A 447 -18.82 -26.36 -31.75
C PRO A 447 -18.07 -27.24 -32.77
N ASN A 448 -18.75 -28.14 -33.49
CA ASN A 448 -18.11 -29.13 -34.38
C ASN A 448 -18.43 -28.90 -35.87
N PRO A 449 -18.06 -27.75 -36.47
CA PRO A 449 -18.27 -27.54 -37.90
C PRO A 449 -17.30 -28.39 -38.74
N THR A 450 -17.65 -28.60 -40.01
CA THR A 450 -16.75 -29.23 -41.00
C THR A 450 -16.30 -28.21 -42.04
N VAL A 451 -15.08 -28.38 -42.56
CA VAL A 451 -14.55 -27.53 -43.64
C VAL A 451 -15.28 -27.86 -44.95
N ARG A 452 -15.90 -26.84 -45.57
CA ARG A 452 -16.60 -26.93 -46.85
C ARG A 452 -15.79 -26.32 -48.00
N ALA A 453 -15.01 -25.28 -47.72
CA ALA A 453 -14.26 -24.52 -48.71
C ALA A 453 -12.95 -23.98 -48.11
N LEU A 454 -12.05 -23.49 -48.96
CA LEU A 454 -10.84 -22.76 -48.60
C LEU A 454 -10.79 -21.48 -49.45
N GLN A 455 -10.88 -20.32 -48.80
CA GLN A 455 -11.00 -19.00 -49.44
C GLN A 455 -12.19 -18.92 -50.42
N GLY A 456 -13.34 -19.47 -50.04
CA GLY A 456 -14.56 -19.53 -50.87
C GLY A 456 -14.53 -20.59 -51.98
N ASN A 457 -13.42 -21.31 -52.14
CA ASN A 457 -13.28 -22.37 -53.13
C ASN A 457 -13.62 -23.74 -52.53
N GLN A 458 -14.57 -24.46 -53.13
CA GLN A 458 -15.10 -25.71 -52.59
C GLN A 458 -14.00 -26.77 -52.36
N VAL A 459 -14.06 -27.46 -51.22
CA VAL A 459 -13.29 -28.67 -50.92
C VAL A 459 -14.17 -29.89 -51.19
N SER A 460 -13.63 -30.88 -51.88
CA SER A 460 -14.31 -32.11 -52.25
C SER A 460 -14.73 -32.91 -51.01
N THR A 461 -15.91 -33.52 -51.04
CA THR A 461 -16.39 -34.44 -49.98
C THR A 461 -15.87 -35.86 -50.14
N GLN A 462 -14.99 -36.12 -51.11
CA GLN A 462 -14.36 -37.43 -51.29
C GLN A 462 -13.34 -37.68 -50.19
N SER A 463 -13.39 -38.86 -49.57
CA SER A 463 -12.39 -39.25 -48.57
C SER A 463 -11.01 -39.44 -49.23
N PRO A 464 -9.93 -38.90 -48.66
CA PRO A 464 -8.58 -39.11 -49.16
C PRO A 464 -8.15 -40.57 -48.96
N SER A 465 -7.42 -41.11 -49.94
CA SER A 465 -6.63 -42.33 -49.78
C SER A 465 -5.23 -41.99 -49.25
N GLU A 466 -4.53 -42.97 -48.68
CA GLU A 466 -3.13 -42.85 -48.29
C GLU A 466 -2.26 -42.39 -49.49
N GLY A 467 -1.46 -41.35 -49.31
CA GLY A 467 -0.61 -40.75 -50.36
C GLY A 467 -1.28 -39.67 -51.23
N ASN A 468 -2.56 -39.36 -51.03
CA ASN A 468 -3.21 -38.25 -51.73
C ASN A 468 -2.78 -36.89 -51.16
N VAL A 469 -2.69 -35.90 -52.04
CA VAL A 469 -2.57 -34.47 -51.70
C VAL A 469 -3.83 -33.72 -52.11
N LEU A 470 -4.08 -32.58 -51.45
CA LEU A 470 -5.19 -31.71 -51.82
C LEU A 470 -4.80 -30.91 -53.07
N MET A 471 -5.34 -31.28 -54.22
CA MET A 471 -4.97 -30.69 -55.51
C MET A 471 -6.09 -29.79 -56.04
N TRP A 472 -5.73 -28.66 -56.64
CA TRP A 472 -6.70 -27.82 -57.35
C TRP A 472 -7.08 -28.48 -58.67
N VAL A 473 -8.30 -29.04 -58.74
CA VAL A 473 -8.76 -29.81 -59.91
C VAL A 473 -9.86 -29.06 -60.63
N LYS A 474 -9.71 -28.94 -61.96
CA LYS A 474 -10.80 -28.56 -62.86
C LYS A 474 -11.51 -29.82 -63.36
N HIS A 475 -12.75 -29.99 -62.97
CA HIS A 475 -13.59 -31.14 -63.32
C HIS A 475 -14.11 -31.02 -64.75
N ALA A 476 -14.48 -32.16 -65.35
CA ALA A 476 -14.99 -32.22 -66.72
C ALA A 476 -16.29 -31.40 -66.93
N ASN A 477 -17.04 -31.12 -65.86
CA ASN A 477 -18.23 -30.26 -65.87
C ASN A 477 -17.89 -28.75 -65.84
N GLY A 478 -16.61 -28.37 -65.88
CA GLY A 478 -16.14 -26.98 -65.89
C GLY A 478 -15.97 -26.35 -64.50
N THR A 479 -16.35 -27.02 -63.42
CA THR A 479 -16.16 -26.53 -62.03
C THR A 479 -14.75 -26.79 -61.53
N THR A 480 -14.30 -26.00 -60.55
CA THR A 480 -13.00 -26.17 -59.89
C THR A 480 -13.18 -26.38 -58.40
N SER A 481 -12.47 -27.35 -57.83
CA SER A 481 -12.48 -27.60 -56.38
C SER A 481 -11.16 -28.21 -55.91
N TRP A 482 -10.83 -27.97 -54.64
CA TRP A 482 -9.76 -28.68 -53.95
C TRP A 482 -10.17 -30.14 -53.78
N THR A 483 -9.46 -31.07 -54.42
CA THR A 483 -9.85 -32.49 -54.48
C THR A 483 -8.67 -33.36 -54.06
N PRO A 484 -8.84 -34.28 -53.09
CA PRO A 484 -7.82 -35.27 -52.78
C PRO A 484 -7.47 -36.06 -54.04
N SER A 485 -6.23 -35.95 -54.48
CA SER A 485 -5.73 -36.57 -55.70
C SER A 485 -4.36 -37.18 -55.42
N PRO A 486 -3.98 -38.27 -56.11
CA PRO A 486 -2.61 -38.76 -56.02
C PRO A 486 -1.64 -37.66 -56.49
N LEU A 487 -0.47 -37.58 -55.86
CA LEU A 487 0.63 -36.75 -56.36
C LEU A 487 0.91 -37.12 -57.83
N PRO A 488 0.90 -36.15 -58.78
CA PRO A 488 1.28 -36.42 -60.15
C PRO A 488 2.71 -36.97 -60.19
N GLU A 489 2.88 -38.19 -60.66
CA GLU A 489 4.22 -38.73 -60.94
C GLU A 489 4.83 -37.98 -62.11
N GLY A 490 5.71 -37.03 -61.81
CA GLY A 490 6.56 -36.35 -62.78
C GLY A 490 6.06 -34.99 -63.22
N GLU A 491 6.97 -34.02 -63.08
CA GLU A 491 6.98 -32.66 -63.64
C GLU A 491 6.23 -31.56 -62.88
N GLY A 492 6.99 -30.68 -62.20
CA GLY A 492 6.47 -29.36 -61.81
C GLY A 492 7.08 -28.63 -60.60
N GLY A 493 8.21 -29.07 -60.02
CA GLY A 493 8.84 -28.37 -58.91
C GLY A 493 10.33 -28.13 -59.15
N ALA A 494 10.79 -26.89 -58.92
CA ALA A 494 12.19 -26.59 -58.69
C ALA A 494 12.70 -27.48 -57.55
N GLN A 495 13.65 -28.37 -57.81
CA GLN A 495 14.19 -29.24 -56.77
C GLN A 495 15.27 -28.55 -55.94
N ARG A 496 15.73 -27.38 -56.39
CA ARG A 496 16.67 -26.54 -55.68
C ARG A 496 16.21 -25.08 -55.74
N LEU A 497 16.52 -24.34 -54.67
CA LEU A 497 16.09 -22.96 -54.51
C LEU A 497 16.65 -22.01 -55.58
N ASN A 498 17.74 -22.40 -56.25
CA ASN A 498 18.36 -21.67 -57.36
C ASN A 498 17.73 -21.94 -58.73
N ASP A 499 16.71 -22.81 -58.81
CA ASP A 499 15.93 -23.03 -60.02
C ASP A 499 14.72 -22.07 -60.09
N LEU A 500 14.56 -21.17 -59.11
CA LEU A 500 13.52 -20.13 -59.05
C LEU A 500 14.08 -18.81 -59.59
N GLU A 501 13.42 -18.24 -60.61
CA GLU A 501 13.90 -17.03 -61.31
C GLU A 501 13.86 -15.75 -60.46
N ASP A 502 13.10 -15.74 -59.35
CA ASP A 502 12.91 -14.60 -58.44
C ASP A 502 13.72 -14.71 -57.13
N VAL A 503 14.63 -15.70 -57.03
CA VAL A 503 15.44 -15.98 -55.84
C VAL A 503 16.93 -16.10 -56.21
N ASP A 504 17.73 -15.08 -55.93
CA ASP A 504 19.20 -15.11 -56.12
C ASP A 504 19.91 -15.55 -54.84
N VAL A 505 20.44 -16.78 -54.85
CA VAL A 505 21.16 -17.40 -53.73
C VAL A 505 22.66 -17.59 -54.00
N SER A 506 23.19 -16.95 -55.05
CA SER A 506 24.55 -17.16 -55.56
C SER A 506 25.68 -16.90 -54.53
N ASN A 507 25.40 -16.13 -53.46
CA ASN A 507 26.36 -15.78 -52.41
C ASN A 507 25.88 -16.13 -50.99
N ALA A 508 24.91 -17.02 -50.84
CA ALA A 508 24.38 -17.39 -49.52
C ALA A 508 25.43 -18.16 -48.68
N THR A 509 25.60 -17.78 -47.42
CA THR A 509 26.40 -18.53 -46.44
C THR A 509 25.51 -19.17 -45.38
N ASP A 510 26.00 -20.21 -44.73
CA ASP A 510 25.26 -20.94 -43.69
C ASP A 510 24.80 -19.99 -42.57
N GLY A 511 23.54 -20.12 -42.14
CA GLY A 511 22.93 -19.29 -41.10
C GLY A 511 22.27 -17.97 -41.56
N GLN A 512 22.13 -17.72 -42.87
CA GLN A 512 21.41 -16.54 -43.40
C GLN A 512 19.95 -16.83 -43.72
N ILE A 513 19.09 -15.80 -43.63
CA ILE A 513 17.66 -15.84 -43.98
C ILE A 513 17.39 -15.07 -45.28
N LEU A 514 16.31 -15.39 -45.99
CA LEU A 514 15.87 -14.56 -47.13
C LEU A 514 15.17 -13.30 -46.63
N VAL A 515 15.68 -12.14 -47.02
CA VAL A 515 15.12 -10.83 -46.71
C VAL A 515 14.65 -10.19 -48.01
N LYS A 516 13.37 -9.83 -48.08
CA LYS A 516 12.81 -9.16 -49.26
C LYS A 516 13.41 -7.76 -49.40
N ARG A 517 14.06 -7.47 -50.53
CA ARG A 517 14.61 -6.16 -50.85
C ARG A 517 14.22 -5.76 -52.27
N GLY A 518 13.31 -4.79 -52.37
CA GLY A 518 12.62 -4.51 -53.63
C GLY A 518 11.75 -5.70 -54.06
N ASP A 519 11.82 -6.07 -55.33
CA ASP A 519 11.06 -7.19 -55.91
C ASP A 519 11.80 -8.53 -55.86
N MET A 520 12.98 -8.60 -55.22
CA MET A 520 13.77 -9.84 -55.11
C MET A 520 13.99 -10.27 -53.65
N TRP A 521 14.11 -11.59 -53.46
CA TRP A 521 14.53 -12.19 -52.19
C TRP A 521 16.04 -12.38 -52.17
N LEU A 522 16.73 -11.78 -51.19
CA LEU A 522 18.19 -11.83 -51.06
C LEU A 522 18.60 -12.37 -49.68
N PRO A 523 19.70 -13.13 -49.55
CA PRO A 523 20.22 -13.57 -48.25
C PRO A 523 20.61 -12.38 -47.35
N GLY A 524 20.26 -12.45 -46.07
CA GLY A 524 20.57 -11.47 -45.04
C GLY A 524 20.72 -12.11 -43.65
N ASN A 525 21.39 -11.42 -42.73
CA ASN A 525 21.57 -11.92 -41.36
C ASN A 525 20.35 -11.60 -40.49
N ILE A 526 20.03 -12.49 -39.54
CA ILE A 526 19.04 -12.22 -38.49
C ILE A 526 19.56 -11.04 -37.64
N PRO A 527 18.77 -9.98 -37.38
CA PRO A 527 19.18 -8.92 -36.46
C PRO A 527 19.37 -9.50 -35.05
N GLN A 528 20.61 -9.50 -34.54
CA GLN A 528 20.88 -9.99 -33.19
C GLN A 528 20.49 -8.94 -32.14
N GLY A 529 19.38 -9.18 -31.44
CA GLY A 529 19.07 -8.60 -30.14
C GLY A 529 19.70 -9.43 -29.03
N SER A 530 20.46 -8.79 -28.15
CA SER A 530 21.24 -9.39 -27.06
C SER A 530 20.40 -10.17 -26.04
N THR A 531 20.89 -11.36 -25.67
CA THR A 531 20.52 -12.09 -24.45
C THR A 531 20.88 -11.30 -23.20
N VAL A 532 19.93 -11.10 -22.27
CA VAL A 532 20.23 -10.82 -20.86
C VAL A 532 19.42 -11.76 -19.98
N GLU A 533 20.16 -12.63 -19.31
CA GLU A 533 19.76 -13.48 -18.20
C GLU A 533 19.70 -12.62 -16.94
N GLY A 534 18.59 -12.68 -16.18
CA GLY A 534 18.42 -11.87 -14.97
C GLY A 534 17.07 -12.11 -14.27
N ALA A 535 16.89 -13.30 -13.69
CA ALA A 535 15.76 -13.56 -12.78
C ALA A 535 16.11 -13.13 -11.35
N PHE A 536 15.55 -12.01 -10.89
CA PHE A 536 15.36 -11.74 -9.46
C PHE A 536 13.98 -12.26 -9.09
N VAL A 537 13.92 -13.39 -8.36
CA VAL A 537 12.83 -13.91 -7.51
C VAL A 537 12.90 -15.44 -7.52
N GLN A 538 13.11 -16.06 -6.35
CA GLN A 538 12.97 -17.51 -6.19
C GLN A 538 11.49 -17.85 -5.94
N VAL A 539 11.00 -18.86 -6.67
CA VAL A 539 9.62 -19.35 -6.65
C VAL A 539 9.50 -20.50 -5.64
N PRO A 540 8.46 -20.56 -4.78
CA PRO A 540 8.12 -21.75 -3.99
C PRO A 540 7.78 -22.93 -4.90
N SER A 541 8.28 -24.12 -4.57
CA SER A 541 8.26 -25.31 -5.43
C SER A 541 6.88 -25.94 -5.66
N ASP A 542 5.84 -25.38 -5.07
CA ASP A 542 4.49 -25.93 -4.91
C ASP A 542 3.37 -25.03 -5.47
N ALA A 543 3.69 -23.83 -5.96
CA ALA A 543 2.77 -23.04 -6.77
C ALA A 543 2.78 -23.55 -8.22
N GLY A 544 1.61 -23.83 -8.80
CA GLY A 544 1.47 -24.12 -10.24
C GLY A 544 2.12 -23.05 -11.14
N ALA A 545 2.21 -23.32 -12.45
CA ALA A 545 2.97 -22.48 -13.38
C ALA A 545 2.49 -21.00 -13.39
N TYR A 546 3.23 -20.16 -12.66
CA TYR A 546 3.09 -18.70 -12.64
C TYR A 546 4.25 -18.09 -13.43
N ALA A 547 3.96 -17.19 -14.35
CA ALA A 547 4.97 -16.44 -15.09
C ALA A 547 4.51 -15.00 -15.35
N ILE A 548 5.44 -14.05 -15.29
CA ILE A 548 5.23 -12.74 -15.89
C ILE A 548 5.24 -12.96 -17.40
N VAL A 549 4.16 -12.55 -18.08
CA VAL A 549 3.96 -12.80 -19.51
C VAL A 549 4.10 -11.54 -20.35
N ALA A 550 3.98 -10.36 -19.76
CA ALA A 550 4.22 -9.10 -20.45
C ALA A 550 4.44 -7.96 -19.45
N ALA A 551 5.25 -6.96 -19.79
CA ALA A 551 5.42 -5.77 -18.96
C ALA A 551 5.89 -4.57 -19.81
N GLY A 552 5.54 -3.35 -19.42
CA GLY A 552 5.92 -2.17 -20.19
C GLY A 552 5.60 -0.85 -19.48
N ILE A 553 6.22 0.23 -19.97
CA ILE A 553 5.95 1.60 -19.52
C ILE A 553 5.51 2.43 -20.73
N PHE A 554 4.34 3.03 -20.63
CA PHE A 554 3.71 3.79 -21.70
C PHE A 554 3.34 5.19 -21.21
N ASN A 555 3.28 6.16 -22.12
CA ASN A 555 2.57 7.40 -21.85
C ASN A 555 1.06 7.26 -22.15
N ASP A 556 0.31 8.31 -21.82
CA ASP A 556 -1.11 8.50 -22.13
C ASP A 556 -1.47 8.37 -23.62
N GLN A 557 -0.50 8.47 -24.53
CA GLN A 557 -0.69 8.25 -25.97
C GLN A 557 -0.37 6.81 -26.42
N GLY A 558 -0.06 5.91 -25.49
CA GLY A 558 0.34 4.53 -25.79
C GLY A 558 1.74 4.40 -26.38
N GLN A 559 2.53 5.47 -26.37
CA GLN A 559 3.92 5.44 -26.82
C GLN A 559 4.79 4.76 -25.76
N GLU A 560 5.57 3.77 -26.20
CA GLU A 560 6.55 3.07 -25.38
C GLU A 560 7.66 4.03 -24.91
N ILE A 561 7.85 4.12 -23.59
CA ILE A 561 8.92 4.92 -22.97
C ILE A 561 10.18 4.07 -22.74
N ARG A 562 10.00 2.77 -22.51
CA ARG A 562 11.06 1.75 -22.44
C ARG A 562 10.64 0.53 -23.24
N ILE A 563 11.62 -0.23 -23.71
CA ILE A 563 11.38 -1.48 -24.47
C ILE A 563 10.50 -2.41 -23.61
N PRO A 564 9.29 -2.77 -24.07
CA PRO A 564 8.40 -3.65 -23.32
C PRO A 564 8.88 -5.10 -23.35
N TYR A 565 8.61 -5.83 -22.28
CA TYR A 565 8.76 -7.28 -22.22
C TYR A 565 7.61 -7.96 -22.97
N ASN A 566 7.95 -8.98 -23.76
CA ASN A 566 7.05 -9.77 -24.61
C ASN A 566 6.19 -8.96 -25.59
N ALA A 567 6.79 -7.89 -26.15
CA ALA A 567 6.12 -7.00 -27.11
C ALA A 567 4.76 -6.48 -26.62
N LEU A 568 4.66 -6.10 -25.35
CA LEU A 568 3.47 -5.44 -24.81
C LEU A 568 3.20 -4.13 -25.56
N ILE A 569 2.00 -4.01 -26.12
CA ILE A 569 1.52 -2.83 -26.85
C ILE A 569 0.35 -2.25 -26.06
N SER A 570 0.37 -0.94 -25.87
CA SER A 570 -0.77 -0.17 -25.36
C SER A 570 -1.40 0.64 -26.48
N LYS A 571 -2.60 0.26 -26.94
CA LYS A 571 -3.32 0.99 -27.99
C LYS A 571 -4.38 1.90 -27.38
N PRO A 572 -4.20 3.24 -27.40
CA PRO A 572 -5.21 4.14 -26.88
C PRO A 572 -6.51 4.02 -27.69
N GLN A 573 -7.63 3.86 -26.98
CA GLN A 573 -8.98 3.81 -27.57
C GLN A 573 -9.71 5.16 -27.46
N GLY A 574 -9.05 6.15 -26.86
CA GLY A 574 -9.65 7.43 -26.48
C GLY A 574 -10.21 7.37 -25.07
N ASN A 575 -10.46 8.54 -24.50
CA ASN A 575 -10.99 8.70 -23.15
C ASN A 575 -10.26 7.93 -22.01
N GLY A 576 -8.93 7.90 -22.04
CA GLY A 576 -8.13 7.23 -21.01
C GLY A 576 -8.19 5.70 -21.08
N LEU A 577 -8.89 5.12 -22.08
CA LEU A 577 -8.93 3.69 -22.33
C LEU A 577 -7.72 3.25 -23.17
N HIS A 578 -7.12 2.13 -22.78
CA HIS A 578 -6.04 1.49 -23.51
C HIS A 578 -6.33 0.00 -23.67
N LEU A 579 -6.20 -0.50 -24.89
CA LEU A 579 -6.22 -1.93 -25.17
C LEU A 579 -4.79 -2.46 -25.13
N LEU A 580 -4.50 -3.30 -24.14
CA LEU A 580 -3.22 -3.97 -23.98
C LEU A 580 -3.22 -5.30 -24.73
N THR A 581 -2.18 -5.54 -25.53
CA THR A 581 -1.93 -6.83 -26.18
C THR A 581 -0.45 -7.14 -26.13
N PHE A 582 -0.09 -8.42 -26.20
CA PHE A 582 1.31 -8.86 -26.22
C PHE A 582 1.45 -10.14 -27.05
N GLU A 583 2.68 -10.59 -27.29
CA GLU A 583 2.93 -11.77 -28.11
C GLU A 583 2.32 -13.04 -27.48
N ARG A 584 1.63 -13.84 -28.29
CA ARG A 584 0.91 -15.06 -27.85
C ARG A 584 -0.22 -14.84 -26.82
N TYR A 585 -0.71 -13.60 -26.68
CA TYR A 585 -1.87 -13.30 -25.85
C TYR A 585 -3.10 -14.17 -26.21
N LYS A 586 -3.40 -14.33 -27.51
CA LYS A 586 -4.54 -15.15 -27.98
C LYS A 586 -4.39 -16.62 -27.59
N ASP A 587 -3.19 -17.19 -27.79
CA ASP A 587 -2.89 -18.58 -27.41
C ASP A 587 -3.12 -18.82 -25.91
N LEU A 588 -2.72 -17.86 -25.06
CA LEU A 588 -2.93 -17.92 -23.61
C LEU A 588 -4.42 -17.73 -23.26
N PHE A 589 -5.09 -16.77 -23.88
CA PHE A 589 -6.52 -16.51 -23.66
C PHE A 589 -7.39 -17.72 -24.02
N GLU A 590 -7.08 -18.41 -25.12
CA GLU A 590 -7.77 -19.64 -25.56
C GLU A 590 -7.53 -20.85 -24.64
N LYS A 591 -6.51 -20.80 -23.78
CA LYS A 591 -6.21 -21.83 -22.77
C LYS A 591 -6.88 -21.58 -21.43
N GLU A 592 -7.71 -20.54 -21.33
CA GLU A 592 -8.41 -20.16 -20.11
C GLU A 592 -7.45 -19.93 -18.92
N VAL A 593 -6.24 -19.42 -19.19
CA VAL A 593 -5.31 -19.05 -18.13
C VAL A 593 -5.79 -17.80 -17.40
N VAL A 594 -5.48 -17.70 -16.11
CA VAL A 594 -5.85 -16.53 -15.30
C VAL A 594 -4.79 -15.45 -15.51
N PHE A 595 -5.20 -14.28 -15.98
CA PHE A 595 -4.32 -13.11 -16.06
C PHE A 595 -4.46 -12.24 -14.80
N ILE A 596 -3.31 -11.84 -14.25
CA ILE A 596 -3.21 -10.86 -13.17
C ILE A 596 -2.53 -9.63 -13.76
N VAL A 597 -3.25 -8.51 -13.81
CA VAL A 597 -2.77 -7.25 -14.37
C VAL A 597 -2.51 -6.27 -13.24
N LYS A 598 -1.27 -5.83 -13.11
CA LYS A 598 -0.85 -4.82 -12.12
C LYS A 598 -0.45 -3.55 -12.88
N GLY A 599 -1.07 -2.44 -12.54
CA GLY A 599 -0.75 -1.13 -13.12
C GLY A 599 -0.42 -0.12 -12.03
N THR A 600 0.56 0.75 -12.28
CA THR A 600 0.81 1.94 -11.46
C THR A 600 1.08 3.15 -12.34
N ILE A 601 0.66 4.32 -11.88
CA ILE A 601 1.06 5.58 -12.49
C ILE A 601 2.50 5.88 -12.07
N VAL A 602 3.30 6.39 -13.01
CA VAL A 602 4.70 6.76 -12.82
C VAL A 602 4.84 8.26 -13.06
N GLU A 603 5.40 8.99 -12.09
CA GLU A 603 5.63 10.44 -12.20
C GLU A 603 6.55 10.77 -13.40
N PRO A 604 6.25 11.79 -14.23
CA PRO A 604 7.20 12.32 -15.20
C PRO A 604 8.38 12.97 -14.46
N LEU A 605 9.59 12.57 -14.81
CA LEU A 605 10.80 13.29 -14.43
C LEU A 605 10.86 14.58 -15.27
N ASP A 606 10.83 15.76 -14.62
CA ASP A 606 11.25 17.00 -15.27
C ASP A 606 12.73 16.85 -15.72
N PRO A 607 13.16 17.39 -16.87
CA PRO A 607 14.59 17.49 -17.23
C PRO A 607 15.53 18.03 -16.12
N ALA A 608 15.00 18.70 -15.08
CA ALA A 608 15.74 19.14 -13.89
C ALA A 608 15.76 18.15 -12.69
N GLY A 609 15.07 17.00 -12.77
CA GLY A 609 15.06 15.96 -11.73
C GLY A 609 14.18 16.25 -10.50
N SER A 610 13.27 17.24 -10.58
CA SER A 610 12.32 17.57 -9.51
C SER A 610 10.97 16.87 -9.71
N ARG A 611 10.38 16.34 -8.63
CA ARG A 611 9.01 15.78 -8.63
C ARG A 611 7.98 16.90 -8.67
N THR A 612 7.11 16.92 -9.68
CA THR A 612 5.94 17.82 -9.70
C THR A 612 4.74 17.09 -9.08
N ALA A 613 4.08 17.74 -8.12
CA ALA A 613 2.91 17.18 -7.45
C ALA A 613 1.76 16.97 -8.45
N MET A 614 1.27 15.74 -8.57
CA MET A 614 0.06 15.42 -9.31
C MET A 614 -1.18 15.60 -8.42
N THR A 615 -2.00 16.59 -8.77
CA THR A 615 -3.43 16.64 -8.41
C THR A 615 -4.22 16.62 -9.72
N PRO A 616 -5.11 15.65 -9.96
CA PRO A 616 -5.58 14.56 -9.08
C PRO A 616 -4.83 13.23 -9.27
N SER A 617 -4.81 12.37 -8.25
CA SER A 617 -4.25 11.02 -8.30
C SER A 617 -5.01 10.15 -9.32
N PRO A 618 -4.38 9.67 -10.40
CA PRO A 618 -5.09 8.86 -11.38
C PRO A 618 -5.31 7.43 -10.86
N VAL A 619 -6.43 6.82 -11.23
CA VAL A 619 -6.78 5.42 -10.90
C VAL A 619 -6.60 4.56 -12.14
N PHE A 620 -6.00 3.38 -11.96
CA PHE A 620 -5.85 2.34 -12.97
C PHE A 620 -6.95 1.28 -12.79
N ILE A 621 -7.76 1.04 -13.81
CA ILE A 621 -8.91 0.14 -13.75
C ILE A 621 -8.78 -0.88 -14.89
N VAL A 622 -8.89 -2.17 -14.58
CA VAL A 622 -9.06 -3.20 -15.62
C VAL A 622 -10.54 -3.28 -15.94
N ARG A 623 -10.92 -3.05 -17.20
CA ARG A 623 -12.32 -2.98 -17.63
C ARG A 623 -12.84 -4.32 -18.13
N GLU A 624 -12.10 -4.95 -19.03
CA GLU A 624 -12.47 -6.23 -19.60
C GLU A 624 -11.23 -6.96 -20.14
N MET A 625 -11.34 -8.27 -20.29
CA MET A 625 -10.36 -9.11 -20.97
C MET A 625 -11.08 -9.87 -22.06
N THR A 626 -10.68 -9.64 -23.31
CA THR A 626 -11.29 -10.25 -24.50
C THR A 626 -10.22 -10.98 -25.30
N ILE A 627 -10.63 -11.76 -26.29
CA ILE A 627 -9.67 -12.40 -27.22
C ILE A 627 -8.82 -11.37 -28.00
N GLU A 628 -9.25 -10.11 -28.10
CA GLU A 628 -8.51 -9.05 -28.79
C GLU A 628 -7.53 -8.28 -27.91
N GLY A 629 -7.64 -8.40 -26.57
CA GLY A 629 -6.73 -7.78 -25.62
C GLY A 629 -7.35 -7.53 -24.24
N ILE A 630 -6.55 -6.97 -23.34
CA ILE A 630 -6.95 -6.53 -22.01
C ILE A 630 -7.25 -5.04 -22.07
N LEU A 631 -8.51 -4.65 -21.89
CA LEU A 631 -8.91 -3.25 -21.85
C LEU A 631 -8.69 -2.70 -20.44
N ILE A 632 -7.90 -1.63 -20.34
CA ILE A 632 -7.66 -0.88 -19.11
C ILE A 632 -8.14 0.56 -19.28
N GLU A 633 -8.36 1.23 -18.17
CA GLU A 633 -8.72 2.65 -18.12
C GLU A 633 -7.90 3.39 -17.07
N ILE A 634 -7.46 4.60 -17.45
CA ILE A 634 -6.79 5.55 -16.58
C ILE A 634 -7.69 6.76 -16.41
N ARG A 635 -8.15 7.02 -15.19
CA ARG A 635 -9.02 8.18 -14.88
C ARG A 635 -8.41 9.07 -13.83
N ALA A 636 -8.61 10.39 -13.93
CA ALA A 636 -8.33 11.30 -12.83
C ALA A 636 -9.34 11.07 -11.69
N ALA A 637 -8.87 10.89 -10.45
CA ALA A 637 -9.77 10.87 -9.29
C ALA A 637 -10.25 12.29 -8.98
N ALA A 638 -11.37 12.70 -9.53
CA ALA A 638 -12.10 13.83 -8.96
C ALA A 638 -12.65 13.37 -7.60
N LEU A 639 -12.06 13.85 -6.52
CA LEU A 639 -12.62 13.74 -5.16
C LEU A 639 -14.08 14.16 -5.19
N THR A 640 -14.96 13.39 -4.53
CA THR A 640 -15.95 13.98 -3.63
C THR A 640 -16.66 12.95 -2.74
N ALA A 641 -16.04 12.61 -1.60
CA ALA A 641 -16.79 12.14 -0.43
C ALA A 641 -17.76 13.23 0.07
N GLN A 642 -17.42 14.51 -0.13
CA GLN A 642 -18.24 15.66 0.27
C GLN A 642 -19.48 15.89 -0.61
N ARG A 643 -19.42 15.66 -1.93
CA ARG A 643 -20.61 15.78 -2.82
C ARG A 643 -21.51 14.56 -2.80
N LEU A 644 -21.00 13.37 -2.48
CA LEU A 644 -21.85 12.21 -2.19
C LEU A 644 -22.73 12.49 -0.96
N GLN A 645 -22.17 13.14 0.06
CA GLN A 645 -22.88 13.48 1.29
C GLN A 645 -23.92 14.61 1.10
N GLU A 646 -23.66 15.57 0.20
CA GLU A 646 -24.63 16.61 -0.19
C GLU A 646 -25.77 16.08 -1.08
N ALA A 647 -25.50 15.10 -1.96
CA ALA A 647 -26.50 14.44 -2.80
C ALA A 647 -27.44 13.51 -1.99
N MET A 648 -26.96 12.95 -0.86
CA MET A 648 -27.77 12.12 0.04
C MET A 648 -28.70 12.94 0.95
N GLN A 649 -28.53 14.26 1.05
CA GLN A 649 -29.31 15.13 1.95
C GLN A 649 -30.36 16.01 1.23
N SER A 650 -30.47 15.97 -0.10
CA SER A 650 -31.49 16.74 -0.82
C SER A 650 -32.17 15.92 -1.92
N ASP A 651 -33.51 16.02 -2.00
CA ASP A 651 -34.39 15.45 -3.04
C ASP A 651 -34.16 16.10 -4.43
N PHE A 652 -32.91 16.15 -4.88
CA PHE A 652 -32.53 16.69 -6.18
C PHE A 652 -32.38 15.54 -7.19
N SER A 653 -33.23 15.52 -8.21
CA SER A 653 -33.06 14.63 -9.37
C SER A 653 -31.73 14.94 -10.05
N LEU A 654 -30.86 13.94 -10.19
CA LEU A 654 -29.65 13.99 -11.01
C LEU A 654 -29.98 13.93 -12.51
N GLU A 655 -30.81 14.86 -12.99
CA GLU A 655 -30.87 15.22 -14.41
C GLU A 655 -30.03 16.48 -14.61
N GLY A 656 -28.79 16.30 -15.04
CA GLY A 656 -27.99 17.39 -15.61
C GLY A 656 -26.62 17.57 -14.97
N ASN A 657 -25.59 17.26 -15.76
CA ASN A 657 -24.19 17.70 -15.62
C ASN A 657 -23.32 17.01 -14.55
N LEU A 658 -23.06 15.71 -14.74
CA LEU A 658 -21.68 15.22 -14.67
C LEU A 658 -20.94 15.71 -15.93
N LEU A 659 -20.60 17.00 -15.98
CA LEU A 659 -19.78 17.57 -17.05
C LEU A 659 -18.34 17.04 -16.90
N GLU A 660 -17.95 16.22 -17.88
CA GLU A 660 -16.61 16.15 -18.49
C GLU A 660 -15.43 16.53 -17.59
N THR A 661 -14.95 15.58 -16.79
CA THR A 661 -13.63 15.71 -16.16
C THR A 661 -12.58 15.15 -17.12
N GLU A 662 -11.69 16.02 -17.59
CA GLU A 662 -10.67 15.77 -18.62
C GLU A 662 -9.78 14.55 -18.33
N HIS A 663 -9.34 13.90 -19.41
CA HIS A 663 -8.28 12.89 -19.37
C HIS A 663 -6.97 13.55 -18.96
N PRO A 664 -6.31 13.09 -17.89
CA PRO A 664 -5.05 13.68 -17.47
C PRO A 664 -3.97 13.45 -18.54
N THR A 665 -3.55 14.53 -19.21
CA THR A 665 -2.53 14.49 -20.26
C THR A 665 -1.12 14.53 -19.69
N GLY A 666 -0.16 13.83 -20.31
CA GLY A 666 1.25 13.83 -19.92
C GLY A 666 1.61 12.86 -18.78
N LEU A 667 0.77 11.86 -18.54
CA LEU A 667 1.04 10.78 -17.59
C LEU A 667 1.91 9.67 -18.21
N MET A 668 2.69 9.00 -17.35
CA MET A 668 3.24 7.68 -17.66
C MET A 668 2.61 6.65 -16.74
N PHE A 669 2.47 5.42 -17.23
CA PHE A 669 2.01 4.30 -16.44
C PHE A 669 2.83 3.05 -16.77
N MET A 670 3.07 2.25 -15.74
CA MET A 670 3.74 0.96 -15.83
C MET A 670 2.70 -0.14 -15.67
N VAL A 671 2.78 -1.17 -16.51
CA VAL A 671 1.93 -2.36 -16.44
C VAL A 671 2.79 -3.60 -16.39
N GLU A 672 2.44 -4.53 -15.51
CA GLU A 672 2.94 -5.90 -15.44
C GLU A 672 1.75 -6.86 -15.54
N ILE A 673 1.85 -7.83 -16.44
CA ILE A 673 0.84 -8.88 -16.65
C ILE A 673 1.49 -10.22 -16.30
N SER A 674 0.89 -10.92 -15.36
CA SER A 674 1.25 -12.29 -14.99
C SER A 674 0.15 -13.26 -15.41
N ALA A 675 0.51 -14.48 -15.80
CA ALA A 675 -0.42 -15.54 -16.12
C ALA A 675 -0.24 -16.73 -15.19
N TYR A 676 -1.36 -17.36 -14.81
CA TYR A 676 -1.42 -18.54 -13.97
C TYR A 676 -2.32 -19.59 -14.61
N GLY A 677 -1.80 -20.80 -14.83
CA GLY A 677 -2.57 -21.92 -15.40
C GLY A 677 -1.70 -22.99 -16.07
N ASP A 678 -2.29 -24.15 -16.35
CA ASP A 678 -1.61 -25.23 -17.05
C ASP A 678 -1.31 -24.84 -18.51
N GLY A 679 -0.10 -25.16 -18.99
CA GLY A 679 0.35 -24.81 -20.35
C GLY A 679 0.99 -23.42 -20.51
N VAL A 680 0.98 -22.56 -19.48
CA VAL A 680 1.66 -21.24 -19.51
C VAL A 680 3.14 -21.38 -19.89
N LYS A 681 3.87 -22.34 -19.31
CA LYS A 681 5.29 -22.57 -19.63
C LYS A 681 5.53 -23.12 -21.05
N GLU A 682 4.61 -23.92 -21.57
CA GLU A 682 4.71 -24.48 -22.94
C GLU A 682 4.40 -23.43 -24.01
N ILE A 683 3.61 -22.42 -23.67
CA ILE A 683 3.25 -21.29 -24.53
C ILE A 683 4.26 -20.13 -24.39
N LEU A 684 5.14 -20.16 -23.41
CA LEU A 684 6.21 -19.16 -23.28
C LEU A 684 7.58 -19.69 -23.74
N ALA A 685 7.75 -21.01 -23.82
CA ALA A 685 8.85 -21.67 -24.51
C ALA A 685 8.65 -21.63 -26.03
#